data_AF-A0A5N5QB52-F1
#
_entry.id   AF-A0A5N5QB52-F1
#
_cell.length_a   1.000
_cell.length_b   1.000
_cell.length_c   1.000
_cell.angle_alpha   90.00
_cell.angle_beta   90.00
_cell.angle_gamma   90.00
#
_symmetry.space_group_name_H-M   'P 1'
#
loop_
_entity.id
_entity.type
_entity.pdbx_description
1 polymer ?
#
loop_
_entity_poly.entity_id
_entity_poly.type
_entity_poly.pdbx_seq_one_letter_code
_entity_poly.pdbx_strand_id
1 'polypeptide(L)'
;MAVPPMAEANSDVDMSDAQSDVLSEEGSLGSMNGSKAPRPVKAPGVFHAPTTQELVKLREGSELFKSNSFKLQIQQLLREVSASQSQRSTAERVLMSLHEHLMGLPSIAPCKPPMTIKKRTAVPYPAPLPSPESQWTVSFERPSNIQLVGSWANGVCVRGNDQSGFCVDVAVEMPASVFREKDYLNARYFHQRAYYIAVIASSLASKGNSLGLRPEDLGYESLDYDIRRTTLVISPAKGSSSDLTNFKSPLAIRIIPTLPSNHPLSERHLAPTRACIRNAASESDPAPTPLYNNAILLGTTPVTHLLAVHHAKSQIPAYADTLALLRVWANQRGYGAGAGHKAGDTMRSYGCVRGFGSLGAWWGALIAYVVLGGKAVKGVKKQARVGRGLSSYQLFRAVLDFLAKHDFMTEPIFLGDSPFDLADWKAHHDAIFVDSSGKYNLLAGVPLESLELLRLDAQASLELLDEANDEAFEEVFLRDLRNPRTRFDYSIRIPLEGAKSRNELLNNALEWSSRTSALLSELTSAIRKALGTRVKASVVLQPVLDLRPLSQSTPETPSYVELGLILDQSEAPRLVDYGPPADDTVGSEAFRAFWGAKSELRRFKDGRILESVVWDVSHTDERAHIPGRIIRHILQLHFDVKLQGVQRTIYDEVIRLPSDVIKLYSNVAENLMTFRPALTAFDALVKQIKTSEDLPLALVTASPTSPILRGTSAFYPWPMDLARHGVLPDSLKYIPPMEAILQLEKSARWPDDLAAIQKIKLAFFVGIADGLRAQDEKIHVEVALDSDAAETDIHDNCSLEVLTPAGFAFRLRIYHDREKTLLDGIISDPKVLPWVVAGAKDALRIHEMRFLHAPRHHAAVAALSHRFPVYAPTVRLVVRWLGAHLLLTHVSHELVELIVAREFLKPGIRPASAPTAFARVIQTLKNWTWREEPLVVPLYSALDDHEGKRNNQLARDAENACRTLRREDPTLGRGAWVISTEEDVQGLRWGSPKPIVAARVQQIANATLEHILSHELVEKTIFLHPLSDYDFVIRLNQAVLPRYGENIAADHRVWTTARKFINARDGTRPLVGFNPAAEYLADLQRSFGHLALFFHDPHGGDVIAGLWDPKPTTQVTPFKVMLGYSTKPTGEGKVAFNKEATLGEIELMGEGIVLGIDART
;
A
#
# COMPACT_ATOMS: atom_id res chain seq x y z
N MET A 1 -40.67 -44.27 15.68
CA MET A 1 -40.36 -45.65 15.26
C MET A 1 -38.97 -45.66 14.67
N ALA A 2 -38.00 -46.49 15.02
CA ALA A 2 -37.73 -47.36 16.16
C ALA A 2 -36.19 -47.59 16.11
N VAL A 3 -35.41 -47.04 17.04
CA VAL A 3 -34.72 -47.69 18.19
C VAL A 3 -33.24 -48.10 17.88
N PRO A 4 -32.30 -47.95 18.85
CA PRO A 4 -30.81 -47.91 18.75
C PRO A 4 -30.21 -49.28 19.24
N PRO A 5 -29.07 -49.47 19.99
CA PRO A 5 -27.99 -48.60 20.54
C PRO A 5 -26.53 -49.21 20.62
N MET A 6 -25.67 -48.52 21.40
CA MET A 6 -24.43 -48.93 22.16
C MET A 6 -23.06 -48.60 21.55
N ALA A 7 -21.98 -48.27 22.28
CA ALA A 7 -21.71 -47.78 23.65
C ALA A 7 -20.18 -47.52 23.82
N GLU A 8 -19.84 -46.39 24.46
CA GLU A 8 -18.77 -46.15 25.48
C GLU A 8 -17.26 -46.52 25.34
N ALA A 9 -16.44 -45.46 25.47
CA ALA A 9 -15.28 -45.18 26.35
C ALA A 9 -14.09 -46.16 26.55
N ASN A 10 -12.86 -45.64 26.29
CA ASN A 10 -11.64 -45.58 27.14
C ASN A 10 -10.36 -45.53 26.27
N SER A 11 -9.55 -44.47 26.35
CA SER A 11 -8.33 -44.26 27.16
C SER A 11 -7.02 -44.68 26.46
N ASP A 12 -6.07 -43.73 26.44
CA ASP A 12 -4.61 -43.87 26.44
C ASP A 12 -3.91 -44.88 25.52
N VAL A 13 -3.12 -44.36 24.56
CA VAL A 13 -1.88 -45.03 24.12
C VAL A 13 -0.78 -43.99 23.88
N ASP A 14 0.12 -43.97 24.86
CA ASP A 14 1.53 -43.59 24.80
C ASP A 14 2.29 -44.54 23.85
N MET A 15 3.16 -44.01 22.98
CA MET A 15 3.92 -44.82 22.01
C MET A 15 5.41 -44.71 22.31
N SER A 16 5.90 -45.64 23.12
CA SER A 16 7.32 -46.00 23.22
C SER A 16 7.55 -47.39 22.60
N ASP A 17 8.56 -47.45 21.73
CA ASP A 17 9.45 -48.57 21.35
C ASP A 17 8.98 -50.03 21.38
N ALA A 18 9.18 -50.71 20.25
CA ALA A 18 9.53 -52.13 20.21
C ALA A 18 10.51 -52.43 19.06
N GLN A 19 11.66 -52.99 19.46
CA GLN A 19 12.65 -53.69 18.64
C GLN A 19 12.16 -55.10 18.26
N SER A 20 12.76 -55.66 17.20
CA SER A 20 13.14 -57.07 17.11
C SER A 20 14.34 -57.15 16.14
N ASP A 21 15.55 -57.36 16.64
CA ASP A 21 16.19 -58.62 17.06
C ASP A 21 16.84 -59.39 15.90
N VAL A 22 18.19 -59.41 15.88
CA VAL A 22 18.98 -60.64 15.67
C VAL A 22 20.23 -60.58 16.56
N LEU A 23 20.47 -61.71 17.24
CA LEU A 23 21.31 -62.01 18.38
C LEU A 23 22.84 -62.12 18.14
N SER A 24 23.59 -61.72 19.18
CA SER A 24 24.74 -62.41 19.84
C SER A 24 26.03 -62.69 19.04
N GLU A 25 27.27 -62.59 19.55
CA GLU A 25 27.78 -62.78 20.92
C GLU A 25 29.23 -62.20 21.05
N GLU A 26 29.63 -62.03 22.30
CA GLU A 26 30.87 -61.58 22.97
C GLU A 26 32.27 -61.53 22.29
N GLY A 27 32.99 -60.42 22.57
CA GLY A 27 34.15 -60.41 23.50
C GLY A 27 35.55 -60.82 23.03
N SER A 28 36.47 -59.83 22.92
CA SER A 28 37.77 -59.75 23.64
C SER A 28 38.91 -59.11 22.83
N LEU A 29 39.64 -58.22 23.50
CA LEU A 29 40.86 -57.55 23.07
C LEU A 29 42.08 -58.50 23.14
N GLY A 30 42.89 -58.54 22.08
CA GLY A 30 44.17 -59.22 22.05
C GLY A 30 45.12 -58.63 21.00
N SER A 31 46.18 -57.99 21.50
CA SER A 31 47.33 -57.39 20.80
C SER A 31 48.02 -58.31 19.76
N MET A 32 48.40 -57.78 18.59
CA MET A 32 49.81 -57.66 18.16
C MET A 32 49.97 -57.24 16.69
N ASN A 33 51.00 -56.42 16.47
CA ASN A 33 51.52 -55.94 15.19
C ASN A 33 51.93 -57.07 14.22
N GLY A 34 51.65 -56.86 12.93
CA GLY A 34 52.23 -57.63 11.83
C GLY A 34 52.11 -56.87 10.51
N SER A 35 53.21 -56.26 10.08
CA SER A 35 53.36 -55.46 8.86
C SER A 35 53.47 -56.29 7.56
N LYS A 36 53.12 -55.64 6.42
CA LYS A 36 53.45 -55.90 4.99
C LYS A 36 52.48 -56.81 4.22
N ALA A 37 52.04 -56.56 2.99
CA ALA A 37 52.18 -55.47 2.01
C ALA A 37 51.05 -55.64 0.93
N PRO A 38 51.11 -55.12 -0.31
CA PRO A 38 50.27 -54.01 -0.78
C PRO A 38 49.20 -54.35 -1.84
N ARG A 39 48.14 -53.53 -1.81
CA ARG A 39 47.15 -53.10 -2.84
C ARG A 39 46.94 -53.93 -4.13
N PRO A 40 45.66 -53.98 -4.55
CA PRO A 40 45.31 -53.57 -5.90
C PRO A 40 44.45 -52.30 -5.90
N VAL A 41 44.81 -51.39 -6.78
CA VAL A 41 44.04 -50.19 -7.15
C VAL A 41 42.72 -50.64 -7.80
N LYS A 42 41.59 -50.05 -7.37
CA LYS A 42 40.33 -50.04 -8.14
C LYS A 42 40.02 -48.62 -8.59
N ALA A 43 39.57 -48.54 -9.84
CA ALA A 43 39.24 -47.37 -10.63
C ALA A 43 38.12 -46.49 -10.01
N PRO A 44 37.98 -45.23 -10.47
CA PRO A 44 37.25 -44.18 -9.76
C PRO A 44 35.75 -44.25 -10.06
N GLY A 45 34.94 -44.02 -9.03
CA GLY A 45 33.52 -43.74 -9.21
C GLY A 45 32.70 -44.07 -7.98
N VAL A 46 32.54 -43.10 -7.08
CA VAL A 46 31.28 -42.85 -6.36
C VAL A 46 31.23 -41.35 -6.06
N PHE A 47 30.12 -40.71 -6.44
CA PHE A 47 29.79 -39.32 -6.12
C PHE A 47 30.03 -39.03 -4.63
N HIS A 48 30.98 -38.16 -4.31
CA HIS A 48 31.00 -37.52 -3.00
C HIS A 48 29.78 -36.62 -2.89
N ALA A 49 29.10 -36.65 -1.73
CA ALA A 49 28.14 -35.62 -1.40
C ALA A 49 28.82 -34.26 -1.57
N PRO A 50 28.22 -33.30 -2.30
CA PRO A 50 28.87 -32.05 -2.63
C PRO A 50 29.33 -31.37 -1.34
N THR A 51 30.60 -30.97 -1.32
CA THR A 51 31.17 -30.26 -0.18
C THR A 51 30.38 -28.99 0.10
N THR A 52 30.42 -28.47 1.32
CA THR A 52 29.72 -27.22 1.68
C THR A 52 30.13 -26.07 0.75
N GLN A 53 31.38 -26.07 0.26
CA GLN A 53 31.87 -25.12 -0.74
C GLN A 53 31.32 -25.37 -2.15
N GLU A 54 31.12 -26.62 -2.57
CA GLU A 54 30.47 -26.94 -3.86
C GLU A 54 28.97 -26.66 -3.82
N LEU A 55 28.29 -26.90 -2.70
CA LEU A 55 26.89 -26.48 -2.48
C LEU A 55 26.75 -24.95 -2.49
N VAL A 56 27.69 -24.22 -1.88
CA VAL A 56 27.73 -22.76 -1.95
C VAL A 56 28.00 -22.30 -3.38
N LYS A 57 28.96 -22.90 -4.11
CA LYS A 57 29.22 -22.57 -5.52
C LYS A 57 28.08 -22.94 -6.47
N LEU A 58 27.35 -24.02 -6.22
CA LEU A 58 26.17 -24.43 -6.98
C LEU A 58 24.98 -23.50 -6.69
N ARG A 59 24.81 -23.07 -5.44
CA ARG A 59 23.81 -22.08 -5.03
C ARG A 59 24.15 -20.68 -5.53
N GLU A 60 25.42 -20.30 -5.45
CA GLU A 60 25.95 -19.09 -6.07
C GLU A 60 25.75 -19.15 -7.58
N GLY A 61 26.05 -20.27 -8.23
CA GLY A 61 25.81 -20.45 -9.68
C GLY A 61 24.33 -20.35 -10.07
N SER A 62 23.42 -20.88 -9.24
CA SER A 62 21.97 -20.81 -9.49
C SER A 62 21.35 -19.44 -9.16
N GLU A 63 21.88 -18.71 -8.16
CA GLU A 63 21.47 -17.35 -7.82
C GLU A 63 22.17 -16.26 -8.67
N LEU A 64 23.45 -16.45 -9.07
CA LEU A 64 24.19 -15.60 -10.01
C LEU A 64 23.54 -15.61 -11.40
N PHE A 65 22.89 -16.72 -11.77
CA PHE A 65 22.12 -16.81 -13.01
C PHE A 65 20.84 -15.96 -13.00
N LYS A 66 20.37 -15.49 -11.83
CA LYS A 66 19.10 -14.77 -11.74
C LYS A 66 19.16 -13.33 -12.25
N SER A 67 20.31 -12.65 -12.27
CA SER A 67 20.59 -11.57 -13.23
C SER A 67 21.94 -10.87 -12.99
N ASN A 68 22.81 -10.80 -14.01
CA ASN A 68 23.94 -9.89 -14.03
C ASN A 68 23.50 -8.40 -13.98
N SER A 69 22.28 -8.05 -14.43
CA SER A 69 21.72 -6.68 -14.31
C SER A 69 21.55 -6.28 -12.84
N PHE A 70 20.98 -7.16 -12.01
CA PHE A 70 20.74 -6.91 -10.59
C PHE A 70 22.04 -6.61 -9.83
N LYS A 71 23.10 -7.36 -10.15
CA LYS A 71 24.44 -7.10 -9.61
C LYS A 71 24.99 -5.73 -10.04
N LEU A 72 24.83 -5.36 -11.31
CA LEU A 72 25.27 -4.06 -11.83
C LEU A 72 24.49 -2.90 -11.20
N GLN A 73 23.17 -3.06 -11.02
CA GLN A 73 22.31 -2.09 -10.33
C GLN A 73 22.74 -1.88 -8.87
N ILE A 74 23.04 -2.96 -8.13
CA ILE A 74 23.60 -2.86 -6.77
C ILE A 74 24.92 -2.09 -6.77
N GLN A 75 25.84 -2.41 -7.69
CA GLN A 75 27.13 -1.73 -7.76
C GLN A 75 26.98 -0.24 -8.08
N GLN A 76 26.04 0.12 -8.96
CA GLN A 76 25.73 1.51 -9.27
C GLN A 76 25.13 2.23 -8.06
N LEU A 77 24.12 1.64 -7.41
CA LEU A 77 23.49 2.18 -6.21
C LEU A 77 24.53 2.46 -5.11
N LEU A 78 25.42 1.50 -4.83
CA LEU A 78 26.45 1.63 -3.80
C LEU A 78 27.42 2.80 -4.07
N ARG A 79 27.75 3.05 -5.34
CA ARG A 79 28.59 4.20 -5.72
C ARG A 79 27.87 5.54 -5.48
N GLU A 80 26.58 5.60 -5.74
CA GLU A 80 25.77 6.83 -5.63
C GLU A 80 25.43 7.23 -4.19
N VAL A 81 25.35 6.25 -3.28
CA VAL A 81 25.01 6.50 -1.87
C VAL A 81 26.22 6.74 -0.97
N SER A 82 27.43 6.45 -1.45
CA SER A 82 28.68 6.58 -0.69
C SER A 82 29.24 8.00 -0.73
N ALA A 83 29.97 8.40 0.32
CA ALA A 83 30.64 9.71 0.36
C ALA A 83 31.84 9.76 -0.59
N SER A 84 31.96 10.87 -1.33
CA SER A 84 33.08 11.12 -2.26
C SER A 84 34.39 11.46 -1.54
N GLN A 85 35.53 11.26 -2.21
CA GLN A 85 36.84 11.58 -1.64
C GLN A 85 37.02 13.07 -1.32
N SER A 86 36.46 13.96 -2.14
CA SER A 86 36.47 15.41 -1.90
C SER A 86 35.73 15.79 -0.62
N GLN A 87 34.57 15.17 -0.37
CA GLN A 87 33.80 15.39 0.86
C GLN A 87 34.59 14.94 2.09
N ARG A 88 35.28 13.78 2.02
CA ARG A 88 36.13 13.27 3.10
C ARG A 88 37.25 14.25 3.47
N SER A 89 37.99 14.72 2.48
CA SER A 89 39.08 15.69 2.70
C SER A 89 38.61 17.02 3.29
N THR A 90 37.40 17.47 2.94
CA THR A 90 36.82 18.70 3.49
C THR A 90 36.37 18.52 4.93
N ALA A 91 35.73 17.37 5.23
CA ALA A 91 35.36 17.01 6.59
C ALA A 91 36.57 16.98 7.52
N GLU A 92 37.67 16.33 7.09
CA GLU A 92 38.91 16.23 7.87
C GLU A 92 39.49 17.60 8.24
N ARG A 93 39.51 18.53 7.28
CA ARG A 93 39.99 19.91 7.52
C ARG A 93 39.15 20.61 8.59
N VAL A 94 37.82 20.56 8.46
CA VAL A 94 36.90 21.22 9.42
C VAL A 94 36.97 20.55 10.80
N LEU A 95 37.08 19.22 10.84
CA LEU A 95 37.23 18.46 12.09
C LEU A 95 38.53 18.81 12.83
N MET A 96 39.62 19.04 12.11
CA MET A 96 40.89 19.45 12.72
C MET A 96 40.77 20.81 13.42
N SER A 97 40.20 21.80 12.73
CA SER A 97 39.98 23.13 13.32
C SER A 97 38.96 23.09 14.47
N LEU A 98 37.93 22.23 14.37
CA LEU A 98 36.99 22.00 15.47
C LEU A 98 37.68 21.37 16.68
N HIS A 99 38.58 20.39 16.47
CA HIS A 99 39.37 19.76 17.52
C HIS A 99 40.25 20.78 18.26
N GLU A 100 40.99 21.62 17.52
CA GLU A 100 41.79 22.71 18.09
C GLU A 100 40.95 23.67 18.93
N HIS A 101 39.77 24.06 18.43
CA HIS A 101 38.84 24.93 19.16
C HIS A 101 38.38 24.31 20.48
N LEU A 102 37.94 23.04 20.45
CA LEU A 102 37.39 22.35 21.63
C LEU A 102 38.46 22.08 22.69
N MET A 103 39.68 21.74 22.29
CA MET A 103 40.80 21.53 23.21
C MET A 103 41.33 22.83 23.83
N GLY A 104 41.11 23.97 23.17
CA GLY A 104 41.47 25.31 23.64
C GLY A 104 40.45 25.96 24.59
N LEU A 105 39.36 25.27 24.95
CA LEU A 105 38.33 25.84 25.83
C LEU A 105 38.82 25.96 27.30
N PRO A 106 38.61 27.11 27.97
CA PRO A 106 39.01 27.29 29.36
C PRO A 106 38.07 26.54 30.32
N SER A 107 38.61 26.01 31.42
CA SER A 107 37.82 25.40 32.49
C SER A 107 36.95 26.45 33.22
N ILE A 108 35.75 26.04 33.63
CA ILE A 108 34.80 26.82 34.42
C ILE A 108 34.63 26.11 35.77
N ALA A 109 34.92 26.83 36.85
CA ALA A 109 34.81 26.31 38.22
C ALA A 109 33.36 25.85 38.55
N PRO A 110 33.19 24.90 39.50
CA PRO A 110 31.87 24.44 39.93
C PRO A 110 30.96 25.60 40.33
N CYS A 111 29.79 25.67 39.71
CA CYS A 111 28.79 26.71 39.93
C CYS A 111 27.38 26.11 40.04
N LYS A 112 26.42 26.91 40.52
CA LYS A 112 25.01 26.49 40.49
C LYS A 112 24.54 26.38 39.03
N PRO A 113 23.69 25.39 38.69
CA PRO A 113 23.22 25.17 37.32
C PRO A 113 22.55 26.43 36.72
N PRO A 114 23.15 27.10 35.72
CA PRO A 114 22.57 28.30 35.13
C PRO A 114 21.57 27.92 34.03
N MET A 115 20.40 28.58 33.97
CA MET A 115 19.42 28.33 32.91
C MET A 115 19.88 28.82 31.52
N THR A 116 20.72 29.86 31.48
CA THR A 116 21.30 30.40 30.24
C THR A 116 22.77 30.74 30.43
N ILE A 117 23.57 30.52 29.38
CA ILE A 117 24.99 30.87 29.30
C ILE A 117 25.12 32.16 28.50
N LYS A 118 25.83 33.15 29.06
CA LYS A 118 26.05 34.49 28.47
C LYS A 118 24.77 35.18 27.97
N LYS A 119 23.60 34.87 28.56
CA LYS A 119 22.26 35.37 28.19
C LYS A 119 21.86 35.13 26.72
N ARG A 120 22.48 34.18 26.02
CA ARG A 120 22.19 33.88 24.60
C ARG A 120 21.93 32.41 24.33
N THR A 121 22.61 31.52 25.05
CA THR A 121 22.51 30.08 24.86
C THR A 121 21.72 29.47 26.02
N ALA A 122 20.56 28.88 25.74
CA ALA A 122 19.78 28.15 26.72
C ALA A 122 20.44 26.79 27.02
N VAL A 123 20.36 26.37 28.28
CA VAL A 123 20.85 25.05 28.69
C VAL A 123 19.69 24.04 28.62
N PRO A 124 19.83 22.94 27.84
CA PRO A 124 18.73 22.00 27.60
C PRO A 124 18.59 20.99 28.76
N TYR A 125 18.26 21.47 29.96
CA TYR A 125 18.12 20.61 31.14
C TYR A 125 16.88 19.68 31.04
N PRO A 126 17.02 18.35 31.19
CA PRO A 126 15.88 17.45 31.41
C PRO A 126 15.18 17.69 32.75
N ALA A 127 13.93 17.27 32.82
CA ALA A 127 13.20 17.14 34.08
C ALA A 127 13.80 16.02 34.96
N PRO A 128 13.77 16.14 36.31
CA PRO A 128 13.36 17.32 37.06
C PRO A 128 14.33 18.49 36.84
N LEU A 129 13.79 19.70 36.64
CA LEU A 129 14.61 20.87 36.36
C LEU A 129 15.45 21.27 37.58
N PRO A 130 16.67 21.80 37.38
CA PRO A 130 17.47 22.34 38.49
C PRO A 130 16.75 23.51 39.17
N SER A 131 16.65 23.46 40.50
CA SER A 131 16.09 24.54 41.32
C SER A 131 17.18 25.45 41.90
N PRO A 132 16.88 26.71 42.26
CA PRO A 132 17.83 27.59 42.95
C PRO A 132 18.37 27.03 44.29
N GLU A 133 17.59 26.13 44.89
CA GLU A 133 17.86 25.41 46.14
C GLU A 133 18.66 24.11 45.94
N SER A 134 18.99 23.75 44.70
CA SER A 134 19.77 22.55 44.40
C SER A 134 21.14 22.61 45.07
N GLN A 135 21.45 21.59 45.88
CA GLN A 135 22.73 21.49 46.61
C GLN A 135 23.90 20.94 45.79
N TRP A 136 23.66 20.56 44.53
CA TRP A 136 24.67 20.05 43.61
C TRP A 136 25.05 21.15 42.59
N THR A 137 26.23 21.00 41.98
CA THR A 137 26.86 22.02 41.11
C THR A 137 27.18 21.44 39.74
N VAL A 138 27.24 22.29 38.72
CA VAL A 138 27.80 21.95 37.39
C VAL A 138 29.16 22.62 37.21
N SER A 139 30.06 21.98 36.46
CA SER A 139 31.36 22.54 36.08
C SER A 139 31.66 22.30 34.61
N PHE A 140 32.71 22.91 34.08
CA PHE A 140 33.20 22.60 32.74
C PHE A 140 34.72 22.46 32.79
N GLU A 141 35.24 21.41 32.18
CA GLU A 141 36.67 21.23 31.92
C GLU A 141 36.83 20.91 30.45
N ARG A 142 38.03 21.14 29.90
CA ARG A 142 38.32 20.76 28.51
C ARG A 142 38.07 19.25 28.31
N PRO A 143 37.63 18.80 27.13
CA PRO A 143 37.44 17.37 26.86
C PRO A 143 38.70 16.56 27.16
N SER A 144 38.54 15.38 27.77
CA SER A 144 39.65 14.44 27.97
C SER A 144 40.08 13.80 26.66
N ASN A 145 39.12 13.57 25.77
CA ASN A 145 39.34 13.00 24.45
C ASN A 145 38.26 13.49 23.47
N ILE A 146 38.62 13.56 22.18
CA ILE A 146 37.71 13.87 21.09
C ILE A 146 37.95 12.84 20.01
N GLN A 147 36.94 12.02 19.72
CA GLN A 147 37.04 10.93 18.76
C GLN A 147 35.95 11.01 17.71
N LEU A 148 36.33 10.69 16.48
CA LEU A 148 35.38 10.47 15.40
C LEU A 148 34.72 9.10 15.60
N VAL A 149 33.39 9.05 15.65
CA VAL A 149 32.61 7.83 15.90
C VAL A 149 31.56 7.61 14.81
N GLY A 150 30.71 6.60 14.99
CA GLY A 150 29.61 6.31 14.09
C GLY A 150 30.06 5.81 12.72
N SER A 151 29.22 6.07 11.71
CA SER A 151 29.39 5.46 10.39
C SER A 151 30.50 6.11 9.56
N TRP A 152 30.76 7.40 9.79
CA TRP A 152 31.79 8.14 9.07
C TRP A 152 33.18 7.59 9.38
N ALA A 153 33.49 7.36 10.67
CA ALA A 153 34.77 6.81 11.12
C ALA A 153 35.13 5.45 10.47
N ASN A 154 34.12 4.59 10.28
CA ASN A 154 34.29 3.27 9.68
C ASN A 154 34.20 3.26 8.14
N GLY A 155 33.92 4.41 7.52
CA GLY A 155 33.72 4.52 6.08
C GLY A 155 32.48 3.77 5.57
N VAL A 156 31.41 3.71 6.39
CA VAL A 156 30.14 3.02 6.09
C VAL A 156 28.94 3.97 6.13
N CYS A 157 29.19 5.26 5.95
CA CYS A 157 28.13 6.28 5.85
C CYS A 157 27.36 6.14 4.53
N VAL A 158 26.04 6.31 4.59
CA VAL A 158 25.11 6.16 3.47
C VAL A 158 24.29 7.42 3.39
N ARG A 159 24.13 7.97 2.19
CA ARG A 159 23.28 9.12 1.92
C ARG A 159 21.81 8.71 1.89
N GLY A 160 20.93 9.51 2.49
CA GLY A 160 19.48 9.34 2.37
C GLY A 160 18.92 9.81 1.02
N ASN A 161 17.82 9.20 0.56
CA ASN A 161 17.13 9.57 -0.69
C ASN A 161 16.40 10.92 -0.60
N ASP A 162 16.19 11.41 0.62
CA ASP A 162 15.62 12.72 0.92
C ASP A 162 16.54 13.89 0.58
N GLN A 163 17.74 13.68 0.01
CA GLN A 163 18.79 14.71 -0.10
C GLN A 163 19.34 15.13 1.27
N SER A 164 19.08 14.35 2.33
CA SER A 164 19.78 14.54 3.58
C SER A 164 21.28 14.38 3.35
N GLY A 165 22.04 15.29 3.96
CA GLY A 165 23.48 15.29 3.90
C GLY A 165 24.10 14.07 4.57
N PHE A 166 25.43 14.00 4.53
CA PHE A 166 26.14 13.12 5.45
C PHE A 166 26.24 13.79 6.83
N CYS A 167 26.07 13.01 7.89
CA CYS A 167 26.31 13.46 9.26
C CYS A 167 27.55 12.78 9.83
N VAL A 168 28.45 13.59 10.38
CA VAL A 168 29.69 13.15 11.00
C VAL A 168 29.52 13.20 12.52
N ASP A 169 29.54 12.04 13.18
CA ASP A 169 29.39 11.97 14.63
C ASP A 169 30.75 12.12 15.32
N VAL A 170 30.86 13.10 16.23
CA VAL A 170 32.05 13.40 17.02
C VAL A 170 31.74 13.19 18.50
N ALA A 171 32.36 12.18 19.09
CA ALA A 171 32.30 11.92 20.53
C ALA A 171 33.26 12.87 21.27
N VAL A 172 32.72 13.63 22.21
CA VAL A 172 33.47 14.53 23.08
C VAL A 172 33.39 13.99 24.51
N GLU A 173 34.50 13.43 24.98
CA GLU A 173 34.58 12.78 26.27
C GLU A 173 34.67 13.82 27.40
N MET A 174 33.68 13.78 28.30
CA MET A 174 33.63 14.65 29.47
C MET A 174 34.60 14.13 30.54
N PRO A 175 35.50 14.95 31.12
CA PRO A 175 36.46 14.48 32.11
C PRO A 175 35.81 13.84 33.34
N ALA A 176 36.37 12.75 33.88
CA ALA A 176 35.81 12.04 35.03
C ALA A 176 35.69 12.93 36.30
N SER A 177 36.55 13.96 36.41
CA SER A 177 36.57 14.97 37.47
C SER A 177 35.27 15.77 37.62
N VAL A 178 34.47 15.88 36.55
CA VAL A 178 33.22 16.65 36.57
C VAL A 178 32.03 15.85 37.15
N PHE A 179 32.22 14.55 37.40
CA PHE A 179 31.19 13.66 37.91
C PHE A 179 31.49 13.17 39.33
N ARG A 180 30.43 12.82 40.06
CA ARG A 180 30.47 12.18 41.38
C ARG A 180 29.77 10.84 41.34
N GLU A 181 30.06 9.96 42.29
CA GLU A 181 29.52 8.58 42.32
C GLU A 181 27.99 8.48 42.29
N LYS A 182 27.29 9.47 42.86
CA LYS A 182 25.82 9.51 42.95
C LYS A 182 25.14 10.30 41.84
N ASP A 183 25.86 10.75 40.81
CA ASP A 183 25.28 11.59 39.75
C ASP A 183 24.40 10.80 38.77
N TYR A 184 24.33 9.47 38.89
CA TYR A 184 23.33 8.66 38.20
C TYR A 184 21.90 8.94 38.71
N LEU A 185 21.74 9.51 39.92
CA LEU A 185 20.44 9.80 40.52
C LEU A 185 19.87 11.14 40.03
N ASN A 186 18.54 11.19 39.87
CA ASN A 186 17.74 12.42 39.74
C ASN A 186 18.24 13.38 38.64
N ALA A 187 18.57 12.83 37.47
CA ALA A 187 19.02 13.53 36.27
C ALA A 187 20.33 14.33 36.37
N ARG A 188 21.10 14.22 37.47
CA ARG A 188 22.34 15.00 37.68
C ARG A 188 23.38 14.81 36.57
N TYR A 189 23.61 13.56 36.15
CA TYR A 189 24.47 13.25 35.00
C TYR A 189 23.99 13.98 33.74
N PHE A 190 22.68 13.92 33.45
CA PHE A 190 22.13 14.57 32.27
C PHE A 190 22.16 16.09 32.37
N HIS A 191 22.05 16.66 33.58
CA HIS A 191 22.22 18.08 33.77
C HIS A 191 23.66 18.54 33.53
N GLN A 192 24.63 17.80 34.07
CA GLN A 192 26.05 18.05 33.80
C GLN A 192 26.34 17.93 32.30
N ARG A 193 25.78 16.91 31.63
CA ARG A 193 25.85 16.72 30.17
C ARG A 193 25.24 17.88 29.37
N ALA A 194 24.05 18.34 29.76
CA ALA A 194 23.34 19.45 29.12
C ALA A 194 24.11 20.78 29.29
N TYR A 195 24.66 21.02 30.48
CA TYR A 195 25.50 22.18 30.74
C TYR A 195 26.77 22.14 29.88
N TYR A 196 27.43 20.99 29.83
CA TYR A 196 28.66 20.79 29.05
C TYR A 196 28.47 21.10 27.56
N ILE A 197 27.39 20.58 26.96
CA ILE A 197 27.10 20.84 25.54
C ILE A 197 26.70 22.29 25.28
N ALA A 198 26.01 22.94 26.22
CA ALA A 198 25.64 24.35 26.09
C ALA A 198 26.86 25.29 26.19
N VAL A 199 27.87 24.94 27.00
CA VAL A 199 29.14 25.68 27.03
C VAL A 199 29.85 25.60 25.67
N ILE A 200 29.92 24.39 25.08
CA ILE A 200 30.48 24.19 23.74
C ILE A 200 29.70 25.01 22.70
N ALA A 201 28.37 24.92 22.70
CA ALA A 201 27.50 25.66 21.79
C ALA A 201 27.70 27.18 21.92
N SER A 202 27.78 27.70 23.14
CA SER A 202 28.03 29.12 23.41
C SER A 202 29.41 29.59 22.93
N SER A 203 30.43 28.74 23.05
CA SER A 203 31.76 29.04 22.52
C SER A 203 31.76 29.08 20.99
N LEU A 204 31.20 28.05 20.34
CA LEU A 204 31.10 27.99 18.88
C LEU A 204 30.25 29.15 18.32
N ALA A 205 29.16 29.54 18.98
CA ALA A 205 28.36 30.68 18.55
C ALA A 205 29.09 32.03 18.68
N SER A 206 30.04 32.16 19.62
CA SER A 206 30.76 33.43 19.88
C SER A 206 32.11 33.54 19.16
N LYS A 207 32.80 32.42 18.93
CA LYS A 207 34.14 32.35 18.35
C LYS A 207 34.20 31.50 17.07
N GLY A 208 33.09 30.89 16.63
CA GLY A 208 33.02 30.03 15.45
C GLY A 208 33.17 30.74 14.12
N ASN A 209 33.17 32.08 14.08
CA ASN A 209 33.48 32.83 12.85
C ASN A 209 34.87 32.47 12.30
N SER A 210 35.85 32.15 13.16
CA SER A 210 37.18 31.67 12.72
C SER A 210 37.14 30.29 12.07
N LEU A 211 36.04 29.54 12.26
CA LEU A 211 35.73 28.26 11.63
C LEU A 211 34.75 28.42 10.44
N GLY A 212 34.42 29.67 10.07
CA GLY A 212 33.43 29.96 9.03
C GLY A 212 31.99 29.61 9.41
N LEU A 213 31.68 29.50 10.72
CA LEU A 213 30.36 29.15 11.24
C LEU A 213 29.63 30.38 11.76
N ARG A 214 28.34 30.50 11.46
CA ARG A 214 27.44 31.52 12.02
C ARG A 214 26.59 30.91 13.13
N PRO A 215 26.03 31.70 14.06
CA PRO A 215 25.14 31.20 15.09
C PRO A 215 23.93 30.45 14.53
N GLU A 216 23.39 30.86 13.38
CA GLU A 216 22.29 30.14 12.69
C GLU A 216 22.69 28.78 12.10
N ASP A 217 23.98 28.50 11.98
CA ASP A 217 24.49 27.21 11.49
C ASP A 217 24.56 26.16 12.63
N LEU A 218 24.20 26.54 13.86
CA LEU A 218 24.24 25.72 15.08
C LEU A 218 22.83 25.46 15.63
N GLY A 219 22.52 24.21 15.96
CA GLY A 219 21.24 23.86 16.59
C GLY A 219 21.31 22.66 17.52
N TYR A 220 20.40 22.60 18.49
CA TYR A 220 20.22 21.43 19.33
C TYR A 220 19.31 20.41 18.66
N GLU A 221 19.71 19.14 18.70
CA GLU A 221 18.92 18.01 18.22
C GLU A 221 18.62 17.08 19.40
N SER A 222 17.35 16.70 19.56
CA SER A 222 16.90 15.73 20.57
C SER A 222 16.14 14.61 19.86
N LEU A 223 16.86 13.56 19.46
CA LEU A 223 16.28 12.40 18.80
C LEU A 223 15.19 11.76 19.67
N ASP A 224 14.12 11.28 19.04
CA ASP A 224 12.96 10.67 19.70
C ASP A 224 12.31 11.56 20.79
N TYR A 225 12.46 12.88 20.67
CA TYR A 225 11.98 13.88 21.65
C TYR A 225 12.63 13.75 23.04
N ASP A 226 13.72 12.99 23.16
CA ASP A 226 14.41 12.77 24.43
C ASP A 226 15.48 13.84 24.67
N ILE A 227 15.13 14.82 25.49
CA ILE A 227 16.01 15.92 25.88
C ILE A 227 17.27 15.43 26.64
N ARG A 228 17.23 14.27 27.31
CA ARG A 228 18.40 13.67 27.99
C ARG A 228 19.52 13.34 26.99
N ARG A 229 19.14 13.08 25.74
CA ARG A 229 20.02 12.69 24.63
C ARG A 229 20.40 13.86 23.72
N THR A 230 20.13 15.11 24.11
CA THR A 230 20.42 16.30 23.30
C THR A 230 21.86 16.31 22.78
N THR A 231 22.01 16.58 21.48
CA THR A 231 23.30 16.76 20.79
C THR A 231 23.36 18.15 20.15
N LEU A 232 24.55 18.59 19.76
CA LEU A 232 24.77 19.85 19.05
C LEU A 232 25.11 19.53 17.60
N VAL A 233 24.32 20.04 16.67
CA VAL A 233 24.50 19.84 15.24
C VAL A 233 24.99 21.14 14.61
N ILE A 234 26.07 21.02 13.84
CA ILE A 234 26.60 22.05 12.97
C ILE A 234 26.10 21.74 11.56
N SER A 235 25.18 22.55 11.05
CA SER A 235 24.56 22.38 9.73
C SER A 235 24.48 23.72 9.00
N PRO A 236 25.53 24.11 8.25
CA PRO A 236 25.55 25.43 7.63
C PRO A 236 24.57 25.56 6.47
N ALA A 237 23.93 26.72 6.35
CA ALA A 237 22.93 26.97 5.31
C ALA A 237 23.57 27.15 3.91
N LYS A 238 22.91 26.67 2.83
CA LYS A 238 23.19 27.09 1.43
C LYS A 238 23.36 28.61 1.34
N GLY A 239 24.56 29.09 0.99
CA GLY A 239 24.94 30.53 0.98
C GLY A 239 25.86 30.95 2.13
N SER A 240 26.12 30.08 3.11
CA SER A 240 27.20 30.26 4.09
C SER A 240 28.57 30.18 3.42
N SER A 241 29.56 30.91 3.94
CA SER A 241 30.96 30.83 3.50
C SER A 241 31.67 29.54 3.93
N SER A 242 30.95 28.60 4.57
CA SER A 242 31.49 27.33 5.05
C SER A 242 31.73 26.33 3.92
N ASP A 243 32.93 25.74 3.93
CA ASP A 243 33.33 24.64 3.03
C ASP A 243 32.38 23.43 3.06
N LEU A 244 31.62 23.26 4.16
CA LEU A 244 30.64 22.19 4.35
C LEU A 244 29.44 22.26 3.39
N THR A 245 29.21 23.41 2.75
CA THR A 245 28.05 23.65 1.87
C THR A 245 28.37 23.53 0.37
N ASN A 246 29.65 23.34 0.02
CA ASN A 246 30.13 23.34 -1.37
C ASN A 246 29.77 22.08 -2.18
N PHE A 247 28.99 21.15 -1.59
CA PHE A 247 28.67 19.86 -2.19
C PHE A 247 27.19 19.74 -2.54
N LYS A 248 26.89 18.94 -3.57
CA LYS A 248 25.51 18.57 -3.93
C LYS A 248 24.75 17.96 -2.75
N SER A 249 25.44 17.19 -1.91
CA SER A 249 24.92 16.63 -0.65
C SER A 249 25.59 17.34 0.52
N PRO A 250 24.83 18.01 1.41
CA PRO A 250 25.43 18.79 2.50
C PRO A 250 26.18 17.90 3.49
N LEU A 251 27.09 18.49 4.27
CA LEU A 251 27.80 17.81 5.34
C LEU A 251 27.45 18.48 6.67
N ALA A 252 26.99 17.70 7.64
CA ALA A 252 26.71 18.14 9.00
C ALA A 252 27.65 17.45 9.99
N ILE A 253 27.93 18.10 11.12
CA ILE A 253 28.74 17.55 12.21
C ILE A 253 27.88 17.51 13.47
N ARG A 254 27.73 16.33 14.08
CA ARG A 254 27.01 16.13 15.34
C ARG A 254 28.02 15.92 16.47
N ILE A 255 27.97 16.80 17.46
CA ILE A 255 28.79 16.71 18.67
C ILE A 255 27.99 15.98 19.75
N ILE A 256 28.57 14.88 20.26
CA ILE A 256 27.95 13.98 21.22
C ILE A 256 28.82 13.95 22.49
N PRO A 257 28.36 14.53 23.62
CA PRO A 257 29.06 14.37 24.88
C PRO A 257 28.97 12.91 25.39
N THR A 258 30.11 12.32 25.76
CA THR A 258 30.24 10.93 26.21
C THR A 258 30.87 10.82 27.59
N LEU A 259 30.65 9.68 28.24
CA LEU A 259 31.29 9.30 29.49
C LEU A 259 32.65 8.64 29.23
N PRO A 260 33.67 8.92 30.05
CA PRO A 260 34.97 8.27 29.97
C PRO A 260 34.91 6.88 30.59
N SER A 261 35.78 5.96 30.16
CA SER A 261 35.78 4.58 30.68
C SER A 261 36.07 4.46 32.19
N ASN A 262 36.69 5.48 32.79
CA ASN A 262 37.01 5.55 34.22
C ASN A 262 36.03 6.45 35.02
N HIS A 263 34.80 6.62 34.54
CA HIS A 263 33.80 7.44 35.22
C HIS A 263 33.44 6.90 36.63
N PRO A 264 33.06 7.77 37.59
CA PRO A 264 32.75 7.34 38.96
C PRO A 264 31.35 6.72 39.12
N LEU A 265 30.51 6.70 38.08
CA LEU A 265 29.15 6.15 38.16
C LEU A 265 29.14 4.62 38.31
N SER A 266 28.44 4.09 39.31
CA SER A 266 28.31 2.64 39.52
C SER A 266 27.34 2.01 38.53
N GLU A 267 27.85 1.20 37.60
CA GLU A 267 27.05 0.50 36.58
C GLU A 267 26.06 -0.51 37.19
N ARG A 268 26.37 -1.09 38.35
CA ARG A 268 25.48 -2.03 39.06
C ARG A 268 24.16 -1.39 39.49
N HIS A 269 24.16 -0.06 39.66
CA HIS A 269 22.96 0.69 40.00
C HIS A 269 22.12 1.08 38.77
N LEU A 270 22.62 0.80 37.56
CA LEU A 270 21.94 1.07 36.30
C LEU A 270 21.25 -0.18 35.73
N ALA A 271 21.09 -1.24 36.52
CA ALA A 271 20.33 -2.42 36.11
C ALA A 271 18.85 -2.06 35.80
N PRO A 272 18.15 -2.79 34.91
CA PRO A 272 16.77 -2.48 34.53
C PRO A 272 15.79 -2.40 35.72
N THR A 273 16.03 -3.18 36.77
CA THR A 273 15.21 -3.25 38.00
C THR A 273 15.45 -2.10 38.98
N ARG A 274 16.43 -1.21 38.72
CA ARG A 274 16.81 -0.15 39.65
C ARG A 274 16.08 1.16 39.36
N ALA A 275 15.61 1.80 40.43
CA ALA A 275 15.05 3.14 40.40
C ALA A 275 16.13 4.20 40.61
N CYS A 276 16.41 4.98 39.56
CA CYS A 276 17.38 6.07 39.60
C CYS A 276 16.74 7.47 39.69
N ILE A 277 15.42 7.55 39.54
CA ILE A 277 14.65 8.77 39.78
C ILE A 277 13.89 8.60 41.10
N ARG A 278 14.20 9.45 42.08
CA ARG A 278 13.59 9.44 43.42
C ARG A 278 12.85 10.75 43.65
N ASN A 279 11.55 10.65 43.91
CA ASN A 279 10.68 11.79 44.22
C ASN A 279 10.19 11.67 45.67
N ALA A 280 9.85 12.80 46.31
CA ALA A 280 9.38 12.82 47.70
C ALA A 280 8.11 11.96 47.94
N ALA A 281 7.32 11.72 46.90
CA ALA A 281 6.14 10.85 46.94
C ALA A 281 6.44 9.34 46.78
N SER A 282 7.66 8.97 46.40
CA SER A 282 8.07 7.59 46.09
C SER A 282 9.19 7.05 47.00
N GLU A 283 9.42 7.65 48.17
CA GLU A 283 10.46 7.21 49.10
C GLU A 283 10.17 5.85 49.76
N SER A 284 8.91 5.42 49.83
CA SER A 284 8.52 4.14 50.46
C SER A 284 8.64 2.92 49.54
N ASP A 285 8.44 3.08 48.23
CA ASP A 285 8.58 2.01 47.21
C ASP A 285 8.90 2.60 45.81
N PRO A 286 10.18 2.68 45.42
CA PRO A 286 10.58 3.39 44.22
C PRO A 286 10.45 2.52 42.95
N ALA A 287 9.66 3.00 41.97
CA ALA A 287 9.46 2.32 40.70
C ALA A 287 10.76 2.26 39.85
N PRO A 288 11.10 1.11 39.24
CA PRO A 288 12.25 0.96 38.34
C PRO A 288 12.24 1.95 37.16
N THR A 289 13.42 2.39 36.71
CA THR A 289 13.60 3.40 35.65
C THR A 289 14.49 2.90 34.49
N PRO A 290 14.11 1.81 33.80
CA PRO A 290 14.94 1.13 32.81
C PRO A 290 15.37 2.00 31.61
N LEU A 291 14.49 2.83 31.04
CA LEU A 291 14.79 3.75 29.93
C LEU A 291 15.74 4.87 30.36
N TYR A 292 15.53 5.43 31.55
CA TYR A 292 16.46 6.40 32.13
C TYR A 292 17.86 5.77 32.31
N ASN A 293 17.91 4.56 32.89
CA ASN A 293 19.16 3.84 33.13
C ASN A 293 19.89 3.54 31.80
N ASN A 294 19.13 3.06 30.79
CA ASN A 294 19.64 2.79 29.45
C ASN A 294 20.18 4.06 28.77
N ALA A 295 19.55 5.21 28.97
CA ALA A 295 20.01 6.50 28.45
C ALA A 295 21.33 6.98 29.09
N ILE A 296 21.62 6.63 30.35
CA ILE A 296 22.94 6.87 30.96
C ILE A 296 23.98 5.96 30.30
N LEU A 297 23.66 4.66 30.16
CA LEU A 297 24.55 3.66 29.59
C LEU A 297 24.92 3.98 28.13
N LEU A 298 24.02 4.60 27.36
CA LEU A 298 24.34 5.10 26.03
C LEU A 298 25.55 6.06 26.01
N GLY A 299 25.80 6.80 27.09
CA GLY A 299 26.94 7.69 27.19
C GLY A 299 28.30 6.98 27.07
N THR A 300 28.37 5.68 27.31
CA THR A 300 29.61 4.88 27.29
C THR A 300 29.80 4.09 25.99
N THR A 301 28.81 4.08 25.09
CA THR A 301 28.80 3.19 23.91
C THR A 301 29.47 3.70 22.63
N PRO A 302 29.65 5.01 22.34
CA PRO A 302 30.09 5.43 21.00
C PRO A 302 31.42 4.83 20.54
N VAL A 303 32.40 4.72 21.43
CA VAL A 303 33.70 4.10 21.13
C VAL A 303 33.58 2.58 21.03
N THR A 304 32.79 1.94 21.91
CA THR A 304 32.61 0.48 21.88
C THR A 304 31.89 0.04 20.59
N HIS A 305 30.88 0.79 20.15
CA HIS A 305 30.18 0.55 18.87
C HIS A 305 31.10 0.78 17.68
N LEU A 306 31.93 1.82 17.69
CA LEU A 306 32.94 2.08 16.67
C LEU A 306 33.88 0.86 16.48
N LEU A 307 34.43 0.36 17.59
CA LEU A 307 35.34 -0.80 17.59
C LEU A 307 34.62 -2.09 17.18
N ALA A 308 33.38 -2.30 17.64
CA ALA A 308 32.59 -3.46 17.26
C ALA A 308 32.29 -3.50 15.75
N VAL A 309 31.94 -2.35 15.15
CA VAL A 309 31.74 -2.24 13.71
C VAL A 309 33.05 -2.45 12.94
N HIS A 310 34.17 -1.89 13.43
CA HIS A 310 35.48 -2.12 12.82
C HIS A 310 35.86 -3.62 12.82
N HIS A 311 35.61 -4.30 13.94
CA HIS A 311 35.82 -5.74 14.08
C HIS A 311 34.90 -6.56 13.16
N ALA A 312 33.61 -6.21 13.07
CA ALA A 312 32.68 -6.87 12.17
C ALA A 312 33.12 -6.70 10.70
N LYS A 313 33.54 -5.48 10.32
CA LYS A 313 34.03 -5.16 8.98
C LYS A 313 35.29 -5.95 8.61
N SER A 314 36.20 -6.19 9.55
CA SER A 314 37.41 -6.99 9.28
C SER A 314 37.13 -8.49 9.15
N GLN A 315 36.08 -9.00 9.78
CA GLN A 315 35.70 -10.42 9.72
C GLN A 315 34.70 -10.76 8.61
N ILE A 316 33.94 -9.78 8.13
CA ILE A 316 32.85 -9.97 7.17
C ILE A 316 33.16 -9.12 5.93
N PRO A 317 33.72 -9.71 4.85
CA PRO A 317 34.13 -8.97 3.65
C PRO A 317 33.04 -8.10 3.03
N ALA A 318 31.79 -8.59 2.99
CA ALA A 318 30.66 -7.89 2.41
C ALA A 318 29.93 -6.93 3.39
N TYR A 319 30.48 -6.67 4.58
CA TYR A 319 29.78 -5.92 5.64
C TYR A 319 29.36 -4.52 5.23
N ALA A 320 30.27 -3.73 4.66
CA ALA A 320 30.03 -2.33 4.32
C ALA A 320 28.91 -2.19 3.28
N ASP A 321 29.00 -2.97 2.20
CA ASP A 321 28.01 -2.99 1.12
C ASP A 321 26.65 -3.48 1.61
N THR A 322 26.63 -4.52 2.46
CA THR A 322 25.39 -5.03 3.06
C THR A 322 24.72 -3.99 3.96
N LEU A 323 25.49 -3.33 4.81
CA LEU A 323 24.98 -2.27 5.68
C LEU A 323 24.44 -1.09 4.85
N ALA A 324 25.07 -0.78 3.72
CA ALA A 324 24.59 0.23 2.80
C ALA A 324 23.23 -0.15 2.19
N LEU A 325 23.10 -1.37 1.65
CA LEU A 325 21.83 -1.88 1.14
C LEU A 325 20.73 -1.88 2.21
N LEU A 326 21.04 -2.33 3.42
CA LEU A 326 20.10 -2.38 4.54
C LEU A 326 19.62 -0.99 4.95
N ARG A 327 20.51 0.00 4.95
CA ARG A 327 20.16 1.40 5.26
C ARG A 327 19.36 2.07 4.16
N VAL A 328 19.68 1.82 2.89
CA VAL A 328 18.85 2.28 1.77
C VAL A 328 17.44 1.72 1.93
N TRP A 329 17.32 0.40 2.10
CA TRP A 329 16.06 -0.29 2.31
C TRP A 329 15.26 0.27 3.50
N ALA A 330 15.93 0.47 4.64
CA ALA A 330 15.35 1.01 5.87
C ALA A 330 14.85 2.45 5.68
N ASN A 331 15.65 3.29 5.01
CA ASN A 331 15.31 4.69 4.75
C ASN A 331 14.06 4.81 3.85
N GLN A 332 13.96 4.01 2.78
CA GLN A 332 12.79 4.01 1.91
C GLN A 332 11.49 3.62 2.63
N ARG A 333 11.60 2.97 3.80
CA ARG A 333 10.47 2.54 4.64
C ARG A 333 10.34 3.35 5.93
N GLY A 334 11.05 4.47 6.05
CA GLY A 334 10.91 5.38 7.19
C GLY A 334 11.51 4.88 8.50
N TYR A 335 12.47 3.94 8.45
CA TYR A 335 13.23 3.45 9.61
C TYR A 335 14.58 4.16 9.80
N GLY A 336 14.70 5.38 9.28
CA GLY A 336 15.87 6.23 9.42
C GLY A 336 15.47 7.60 9.94
N ALA A 337 16.40 8.24 10.66
CA ALA A 337 16.19 9.51 11.34
C ALA A 337 15.73 10.66 10.42
N GLY A 338 16.00 10.58 9.11
CA GLY A 338 15.88 11.70 8.16
C GLY A 338 16.80 12.84 8.59
N ALA A 339 18.00 12.94 8.02
CA ALA A 339 18.95 13.94 8.51
C ALA A 339 18.58 15.36 8.02
N GLY A 340 18.00 16.15 8.93
CA GLY A 340 18.10 17.61 8.98
C GLY A 340 17.70 18.35 7.69
N HIS A 341 16.40 18.39 7.41
CA HIS A 341 15.88 19.23 6.33
C HIS A 341 15.63 20.65 6.78
N LYS A 342 15.85 21.58 5.85
CA LYS A 342 15.45 22.97 5.98
C LYS A 342 13.94 23.11 5.75
N ALA A 343 13.33 24.03 6.49
CA ALA A 343 11.94 24.47 6.49
C ALA A 343 11.35 25.01 5.16
N GLY A 344 11.92 24.68 3.99
CA GLY A 344 11.53 25.26 2.70
C GLY A 344 10.53 24.44 1.87
N ASP A 345 10.41 23.14 2.11
CA ASP A 345 9.52 22.25 1.34
C ASP A 345 8.60 21.48 2.30
N THR A 346 7.69 22.24 2.93
CA THR A 346 6.68 21.74 3.89
C THR A 346 5.78 20.65 3.31
N MET A 347 5.79 20.44 2.00
CA MET A 347 4.89 19.53 1.31
C MET A 347 5.36 18.06 1.31
N ARG A 348 6.59 17.74 1.75
CA ARG A 348 7.19 16.39 1.62
C ARG A 348 7.92 15.86 2.87
N SER A 349 7.63 16.37 4.07
CA SER A 349 8.20 15.79 5.30
C SER A 349 7.39 14.57 5.72
N TYR A 350 7.86 13.37 5.33
CA TYR A 350 7.28 12.13 5.81
C TYR A 350 7.81 11.79 7.21
N GLY A 351 6.92 11.31 8.08
CA GLY A 351 7.29 10.92 9.43
C GLY A 351 8.19 9.68 9.49
N CYS A 352 9.05 9.62 10.50
CA CYS A 352 9.82 8.42 10.86
C CYS A 352 8.92 7.46 11.65
N VAL A 353 9.09 6.15 11.45
CA VAL A 353 8.48 5.15 12.33
C VAL A 353 9.05 5.33 13.73
N ARG A 354 8.17 5.48 14.73
CA ARG A 354 8.57 5.74 16.12
C ARG A 354 9.57 4.69 16.61
N GLY A 355 10.61 5.16 17.31
CA GLY A 355 11.66 4.30 17.88
C GLY A 355 12.81 3.99 16.93
N PHE A 356 12.71 4.28 15.63
CA PHE A 356 13.80 4.06 14.67
C PHE A 356 14.69 5.28 14.43
N GLY A 357 14.32 6.46 14.96
CA GLY A 357 15.07 7.69 14.76
C GLY A 357 16.51 7.64 15.28
N SER A 358 16.79 6.82 16.29
CA SER A 358 18.13 6.67 16.88
C SER A 358 18.78 5.28 16.69
N LEU A 359 18.20 4.40 15.86
CA LEU A 359 18.65 3.01 15.67
C LEU A 359 19.74 2.81 14.60
N GLY A 360 20.49 3.86 14.24
CA GLY A 360 21.50 3.78 13.17
C GLY A 360 22.59 2.70 13.39
N ALA A 361 22.99 2.47 14.65
CA ALA A 361 23.97 1.45 15.03
C ALA A 361 23.39 0.02 15.04
N TRP A 362 22.09 -0.11 15.28
CA TRP A 362 21.40 -1.40 15.38
C TRP A 362 21.47 -2.19 14.07
N TRP A 363 21.35 -1.52 12.92
CA TRP A 363 21.50 -2.14 11.60
C TRP A 363 22.84 -2.86 11.41
N GLY A 364 23.93 -2.24 11.89
CA GLY A 364 25.27 -2.86 11.82
C GLY A 364 25.44 -4.01 12.82
N ALA A 365 24.83 -3.88 14.00
CA ALA A 365 24.81 -4.91 15.03
C ALA A 365 24.02 -6.15 14.59
N LEU A 366 22.94 -5.96 13.82
CA LEU A 366 22.12 -7.03 13.26
C LEU A 366 22.92 -7.91 12.29
N ILE A 367 23.70 -7.30 11.38
CA ILE A 367 24.60 -8.03 10.48
C ILE A 367 25.63 -8.84 11.27
N ALA A 368 26.23 -8.21 12.28
CA ALA A 368 27.18 -8.89 13.16
C ALA A 368 26.53 -10.07 13.89
N TYR A 369 25.30 -9.92 14.39
CA TYR A 369 24.55 -10.99 15.05
C TYR A 369 24.28 -12.16 14.10
N VAL A 370 23.77 -11.90 12.89
CA VAL A 370 23.41 -12.93 11.91
C VAL A 370 24.63 -13.76 11.45
N VAL A 371 25.82 -13.12 11.34
CA VAL A 371 27.03 -13.79 10.83
C VAL A 371 27.93 -14.32 11.94
N LEU A 372 28.19 -13.52 12.98
CA LEU A 372 29.11 -13.86 14.07
C LEU A 372 28.40 -14.55 15.23
N GLY A 373 27.07 -14.47 15.29
CA GLY A 373 26.24 -15.00 16.37
C GLY A 373 26.28 -14.15 17.64
N GLY A 374 25.29 -14.37 18.50
CA GLY A 374 25.29 -13.83 19.87
C GLY A 374 26.15 -14.63 20.85
N LYS A 375 26.26 -14.09 22.06
CA LYS A 375 26.82 -14.78 23.22
C LYS A 375 25.82 -15.79 23.80
N ALA A 376 26.33 -16.85 24.41
CA ALA A 376 25.49 -17.85 25.04
C ALA A 376 25.01 -17.34 26.40
N VAL A 377 23.71 -17.09 26.52
CA VAL A 377 23.04 -16.71 27.77
C VAL A 377 22.10 -17.84 28.18
N LYS A 378 22.12 -18.24 29.45
CA LYS A 378 21.25 -19.31 29.98
C LYS A 378 19.78 -18.93 29.76
N GLY A 379 19.01 -19.80 29.10
CA GLY A 379 17.60 -19.55 28.79
C GLY A 379 17.36 -18.78 27.49
N VAL A 380 18.40 -18.46 26.72
CA VAL A 380 18.29 -17.86 25.38
C VAL A 380 18.70 -18.90 24.33
N LYS A 381 17.86 -19.10 23.32
CA LYS A 381 18.15 -20.03 22.22
C LYS A 381 19.33 -19.53 21.39
N LYS A 382 20.22 -20.45 21.02
CA LYS A 382 21.36 -20.13 20.15
C LYS A 382 20.89 -20.09 18.70
N GLN A 383 21.02 -18.93 18.06
CA GLN A 383 20.71 -18.76 16.64
C GLN A 383 21.75 -19.45 15.75
N ALA A 384 21.30 -20.04 14.64
CA ALA A 384 22.16 -20.55 13.60
C ALA A 384 22.87 -19.40 12.86
N ARG A 385 24.18 -19.55 12.63
CA ARG A 385 25.00 -18.52 11.95
C ARG A 385 25.02 -18.75 10.46
N VAL A 386 25.05 -17.65 9.71
CA VAL A 386 25.24 -17.68 8.26
C VAL A 386 26.73 -17.57 7.91
N GLY A 387 27.13 -18.06 6.74
CA GLY A 387 28.53 -18.08 6.30
C GLY A 387 29.13 -16.68 6.14
N ARG A 388 30.39 -16.51 6.53
CA ARG A 388 31.14 -15.23 6.42
C ARG A 388 31.45 -14.81 4.98
N GLY A 389 31.47 -15.77 4.05
CA GLY A 389 31.84 -15.56 2.65
C GLY A 389 30.69 -15.16 1.72
N LEU A 390 29.48 -14.94 2.25
CA LEU A 390 28.34 -14.55 1.42
C LEU A 390 28.55 -13.19 0.75
N SER A 391 27.99 -13.03 -0.46
CA SER A 391 27.91 -11.74 -1.14
C SER A 391 27.02 -10.74 -0.38
N SER A 392 27.14 -9.44 -0.68
CA SER A 392 26.34 -8.40 -0.03
C SER A 392 24.84 -8.58 -0.24
N TYR A 393 24.43 -9.06 -1.42
CA TYR A 393 23.04 -9.40 -1.71
C TYR A 393 22.51 -10.59 -0.89
N GLN A 394 23.27 -11.68 -0.83
CA GLN A 394 22.89 -12.86 -0.06
C GLN A 394 22.84 -12.56 1.43
N LEU A 395 23.79 -11.77 1.93
CA LEU A 395 23.79 -11.37 3.32
C LEU A 395 22.65 -10.41 3.65
N PHE A 396 22.32 -9.48 2.75
CA PHE A 396 21.13 -8.62 2.87
C PHE A 396 19.85 -9.45 2.95
N ARG A 397 19.67 -10.42 2.04
CA ARG A 397 18.56 -11.39 2.09
C ARG A 397 18.53 -12.17 3.41
N ALA A 398 19.66 -12.65 3.89
CA ALA A 398 19.73 -13.40 5.15
C ALA A 398 19.32 -12.53 6.36
N VAL A 399 19.67 -11.24 6.35
CA VAL A 399 19.21 -10.29 7.37
C VAL A 399 17.70 -10.06 7.28
N LEU A 400 17.15 -9.89 6.08
CA LEU A 400 15.70 -9.78 5.91
C LEU A 400 14.98 -11.07 6.34
N ASP A 401 15.51 -12.24 6.03
CA ASP A 401 14.95 -13.54 6.45
C ASP A 401 14.91 -13.66 7.98
N PHE A 402 15.96 -13.18 8.64
CA PHE A 402 15.98 -13.08 10.09
C PHE A 402 14.88 -12.14 10.62
N LEU A 403 14.79 -10.92 10.08
CA LEU A 403 13.76 -9.94 10.48
C LEU A 403 12.34 -10.44 10.22
N ALA A 404 12.13 -11.21 9.15
CA ALA A 404 10.85 -11.76 8.75
C ALA A 404 10.33 -12.86 9.70
N LYS A 405 11.22 -13.55 10.43
CA LYS A 405 10.89 -14.74 11.24
C LYS A 405 11.08 -14.55 12.73
N HIS A 406 12.00 -13.68 13.14
CA HIS A 406 12.36 -13.52 14.54
C HIS A 406 11.25 -12.82 15.34
N ASP A 407 10.98 -13.32 16.54
CA ASP A 407 10.02 -12.74 17.48
C ASP A 407 10.74 -11.92 18.56
N PHE A 408 10.83 -10.61 18.33
CA PHE A 408 11.48 -9.67 19.25
C PHE A 408 10.79 -9.56 20.62
N MET A 409 9.54 -10.03 20.77
CA MET A 409 8.82 -9.99 22.04
C MET A 409 9.28 -11.12 22.98
N THR A 410 9.56 -12.29 22.44
CA THR A 410 9.83 -13.49 23.27
C THR A 410 11.29 -13.96 23.21
N GLU A 411 12.03 -13.61 22.15
CA GLU A 411 13.39 -14.08 21.90
C GLU A 411 14.43 -12.95 22.05
N PRO A 412 15.05 -12.78 23.24
CA PRO A 412 16.02 -11.72 23.48
C PRO A 412 17.39 -12.01 22.85
N ILE A 413 18.11 -10.96 22.47
CA ILE A 413 19.43 -11.05 21.80
C ILE A 413 20.53 -10.41 22.66
N PHE A 414 21.70 -11.05 22.73
CA PHE A 414 22.89 -10.56 23.42
C PHE A 414 24.14 -10.69 22.55
N LEU A 415 24.79 -9.57 22.23
CA LEU A 415 26.08 -9.56 21.53
C LEU A 415 27.29 -9.58 22.48
N GLY A 416 27.13 -9.01 23.68
CA GLY A 416 28.12 -8.98 24.74
C GLY A 416 27.69 -9.78 25.97
N ASP A 417 28.65 -10.01 26.87
CA ASP A 417 28.38 -10.67 28.15
C ASP A 417 27.70 -9.66 29.09
N SER A 418 26.45 -9.92 29.46
CA SER A 418 25.65 -9.02 30.29
C SER A 418 26.02 -9.14 31.77
N PRO A 419 26.27 -8.02 32.47
CA PRO A 419 26.44 -8.04 33.93
C PRO A 419 25.11 -8.12 34.70
N PHE A 420 23.97 -8.06 33.99
CA PHE A 420 22.62 -8.14 34.56
C PHE A 420 21.94 -9.46 34.18
N ASP A 421 21.03 -9.92 35.02
CA ASP A 421 20.31 -11.19 34.84
C ASP A 421 19.24 -11.09 33.75
N LEU A 422 18.97 -12.21 33.07
CA LEU A 422 17.95 -12.27 32.01
C LEU A 422 16.54 -11.92 32.51
N ALA A 423 16.23 -12.27 33.77
CA ALA A 423 14.94 -11.97 34.39
C ALA A 423 14.72 -10.45 34.53
N ASP A 424 15.78 -9.71 34.89
CA ASP A 424 15.73 -8.25 35.04
C ASP A 424 15.40 -7.57 33.71
N TRP A 425 15.99 -8.05 32.61
CA TRP A 425 15.71 -7.55 31.27
C TRP A 425 14.25 -7.79 30.86
N LYS A 426 13.76 -9.02 31.03
CA LYS A 426 12.41 -9.43 30.63
C LYS A 426 11.30 -8.75 31.43
N ALA A 427 11.57 -8.37 32.68
CA ALA A 427 10.58 -7.71 33.53
C ALA A 427 10.27 -6.26 33.11
N HIS A 428 11.18 -5.60 32.38
CA HIS A 428 11.15 -4.15 32.21
C HIS A 428 11.36 -3.66 30.77
N HIS A 429 11.56 -4.56 29.81
CA HIS A 429 11.66 -4.24 28.39
C HIS A 429 10.81 -5.16 27.54
N ASP A 430 10.02 -4.57 26.64
CA ASP A 430 9.19 -5.31 25.68
C ASP A 430 10.03 -6.02 24.61
N ALA A 431 11.15 -5.41 24.19
CA ALA A 431 12.09 -5.97 23.22
C ALA A 431 13.54 -5.79 23.70
N ILE A 432 14.36 -6.83 23.52
CA ILE A 432 15.71 -6.90 24.09
C ILE A 432 16.73 -7.24 22.99
N PHE A 433 17.57 -6.26 22.66
CA PHE A 433 18.76 -6.46 21.83
C PHE A 433 19.95 -5.77 22.52
N VAL A 434 20.72 -6.55 23.27
CA VAL A 434 21.86 -6.04 24.03
C VAL A 434 23.10 -5.99 23.15
N ASP A 435 23.76 -4.83 23.18
CA ASP A 435 24.93 -4.53 22.36
C ASP A 435 26.18 -5.33 22.74
N SER A 436 27.30 -5.07 22.05
CA SER A 436 28.58 -5.76 22.28
C SER A 436 29.21 -5.45 23.64
N SER A 437 28.78 -4.39 24.34
CA SER A 437 29.24 -4.10 25.70
C SER A 437 28.56 -5.01 26.74
N GLY A 438 27.41 -5.60 26.40
CA GLY A 438 26.58 -6.39 27.30
C GLY A 438 25.68 -5.54 28.21
N LYS A 439 25.75 -4.21 28.15
CA LYS A 439 25.12 -3.31 29.13
C LYS A 439 23.96 -2.51 28.56
N TYR A 440 23.96 -2.21 27.26
CA TYR A 440 23.00 -1.29 26.65
C TYR A 440 22.02 -2.06 25.76
N ASN A 441 20.72 -1.86 25.98
CA ASN A 441 19.66 -2.40 25.13
C ASN A 441 19.37 -1.43 23.98
N LEU A 442 19.69 -1.84 22.76
CA LEU A 442 19.45 -1.07 21.54
C LEU A 442 17.95 -0.87 21.26
N LEU A 443 17.08 -1.80 21.66
CA LEU A 443 15.64 -1.74 21.40
C LEU A 443 14.81 -1.15 22.57
N ALA A 444 15.47 -0.58 23.58
CA ALA A 444 14.76 0.00 24.71
C ALA A 444 13.85 1.16 24.26
N GLY A 445 12.56 1.08 24.59
CA GLY A 445 11.56 2.10 24.24
C GLY A 445 11.09 2.05 22.79
N VAL A 446 11.54 1.08 21.99
CA VAL A 446 11.02 0.82 20.64
C VAL A 446 9.67 0.10 20.77
N PRO A 447 8.56 0.66 20.25
CA PRO A 447 7.27 0.00 20.32
C PRO A 447 7.26 -1.33 19.56
N LEU A 448 6.65 -2.37 20.13
CA LEU A 448 6.55 -3.69 19.50
C LEU A 448 5.85 -3.63 18.13
N GLU A 449 4.86 -2.76 17.99
CA GLU A 449 4.10 -2.57 16.77
C GLU A 449 4.98 -2.03 15.62
N SER A 450 6.03 -1.27 15.97
CA SER A 450 7.00 -0.78 15.00
C SER A 450 7.92 -1.90 14.48
N LEU A 451 8.23 -2.88 15.34
CA LEU A 451 8.95 -4.10 14.97
C LEU A 451 8.06 -5.07 14.19
N GLU A 452 6.76 -5.14 14.50
CA GLU A 452 5.78 -5.90 13.71
C GLU A 452 5.69 -5.38 12.26
N LEU A 453 5.65 -4.05 12.08
CA LEU A 453 5.72 -3.44 10.73
C LEU A 453 7.04 -3.78 10.04
N LEU A 454 8.17 -3.74 10.75
CA LEU A 454 9.49 -4.11 10.19
C LEU A 454 9.51 -5.56 9.70
N ARG A 455 8.89 -6.48 10.46
CA ARG A 455 8.74 -7.88 10.07
C ARG A 455 7.93 -8.01 8.78
N LEU A 456 6.79 -7.31 8.67
CA LEU A 456 5.96 -7.31 7.45
C LEU A 456 6.71 -6.76 6.24
N ASP A 457 7.44 -5.67 6.41
CA ASP A 457 8.25 -5.07 5.35
C ASP A 457 9.38 -6.01 4.90
N ALA A 458 10.00 -6.74 5.83
CA ALA A 458 11.03 -7.74 5.52
C ALA A 458 10.45 -8.93 4.75
N GLN A 459 9.29 -9.46 5.18
CA GLN A 459 8.56 -10.53 4.47
C GLN A 459 8.21 -10.11 3.04
N ALA A 460 7.59 -8.94 2.87
CA ALA A 460 7.22 -8.41 1.57
C ALA A 460 8.43 -8.19 0.66
N SER A 461 9.56 -7.74 1.23
CA SER A 461 10.79 -7.54 0.45
C SER A 461 11.41 -8.87 0.00
N LEU A 462 11.34 -9.93 0.82
CA LEU A 462 11.81 -11.26 0.41
C LEU A 462 10.97 -11.85 -0.73
N GLU A 463 9.64 -11.72 -0.64
CA GLU A 463 8.72 -12.16 -1.69
C GLU A 463 9.05 -11.49 -3.03
N LEU A 464 9.26 -10.16 -3.03
CA LEU A 464 9.68 -9.42 -4.24
C LEU A 464 11.02 -9.91 -4.76
N LEU A 465 12.01 -10.06 -3.88
CA LEU A 465 13.35 -10.48 -4.29
C LEU A 465 13.36 -11.89 -4.88
N ASP A 466 12.42 -12.78 -4.53
CA ASP A 466 12.36 -14.15 -5.03
C ASP A 466 12.07 -14.23 -6.53
N GLU A 467 11.40 -13.21 -7.08
CA GLU A 467 11.23 -13.01 -8.52
C GLU A 467 12.57 -12.70 -9.21
N ALA A 468 13.42 -11.89 -8.56
CA ALA A 468 14.74 -11.46 -9.03
C ALA A 468 14.75 -10.78 -10.41
N ASN A 469 13.75 -9.95 -10.69
CA ASN A 469 13.64 -9.10 -11.89
C ASN A 469 14.02 -7.63 -11.57
N ASP A 470 14.06 -6.78 -12.60
CA ASP A 470 14.40 -5.36 -12.44
C ASP A 470 13.32 -4.62 -11.62
N GLU A 471 12.03 -4.94 -11.80
CA GLU A 471 10.91 -4.38 -11.02
C GLU A 471 11.10 -4.61 -9.50
N ALA A 472 11.54 -5.81 -9.09
CA ALA A 472 11.83 -6.12 -7.70
C ALA A 472 12.99 -5.27 -7.14
N PHE A 473 14.01 -4.96 -7.95
CA PHE A 473 15.08 -4.05 -7.51
C PHE A 473 14.53 -2.66 -7.21
N GLU A 474 13.72 -2.11 -8.12
CA GLU A 474 13.14 -0.78 -7.99
C GLU A 474 12.20 -0.70 -6.78
N GLU A 475 11.33 -1.68 -6.61
CA GLU A 475 10.38 -1.76 -5.49
C GLU A 475 11.07 -1.91 -4.12
N VAL A 476 12.21 -2.60 -4.06
CA VAL A 476 12.93 -2.83 -2.80
C VAL A 476 13.81 -1.63 -2.42
N PHE A 477 14.55 -1.05 -3.36
CA PHE A 477 15.61 -0.07 -3.08
C PHE A 477 15.31 1.36 -3.52
N LEU A 478 14.47 1.57 -4.53
CA LEU A 478 14.25 2.89 -5.14
C LEU A 478 12.90 3.50 -4.76
N ARG A 479 11.85 2.67 -4.58
CA ARG A 479 10.51 3.14 -4.24
C ARG A 479 10.46 3.71 -2.81
N ASP A 480 10.01 4.95 -2.70
CA ASP A 480 9.75 5.60 -1.41
C ASP A 480 8.38 5.17 -0.85
N LEU A 481 8.40 4.41 0.25
CA LEU A 481 7.23 3.92 0.98
C LEU A 481 6.95 4.74 2.24
N ARG A 482 7.56 5.92 2.41
CA ARG A 482 7.32 6.76 3.60
C ARG A 482 5.97 7.47 3.56
N ASN A 483 5.36 7.60 2.38
CA ASN A 483 4.05 8.23 2.29
C ASN A 483 2.96 7.33 2.93
N PRO A 484 2.25 7.83 3.95
CA PRO A 484 1.31 7.02 4.71
C PRO A 484 0.05 6.65 3.90
N ARG A 485 -0.37 7.47 2.94
CA ARG A 485 -1.58 7.25 2.12
C ARG A 485 -1.47 6.07 1.16
N THR A 486 -0.27 5.78 0.70
CA THR A 486 0.00 4.65 -0.20
C THR A 486 0.47 3.40 0.56
N ARG A 487 1.00 3.57 1.78
CA ARG A 487 1.52 2.47 2.60
C ARG A 487 0.47 1.83 3.50
N PHE A 488 -0.33 2.63 4.19
CA PHE A 488 -1.27 2.17 5.20
C PHE A 488 -2.69 2.17 4.66
N ASP A 489 -3.51 1.23 5.13
CA ASP A 489 -4.93 1.11 4.79
C ASP A 489 -5.77 2.20 5.45
N TYR A 490 -5.33 2.62 6.64
CA TYR A 490 -5.81 3.79 7.36
C TYR A 490 -4.64 4.66 7.78
N SER A 491 -4.77 5.96 7.52
CA SER A 491 -3.89 7.01 8.04
C SER A 491 -4.76 8.02 8.79
N ILE A 492 -4.47 8.20 10.08
CA ILE A 492 -5.27 9.04 10.98
C ILE A 492 -4.34 10.02 11.69
N ARG A 493 -4.61 11.32 11.55
CA ARG A 493 -3.91 12.35 12.32
C ARG A 493 -4.55 12.48 13.71
N ILE A 494 -3.73 12.28 14.73
CA ILE A 494 -4.12 12.36 16.13
C ILE A 494 -3.60 13.70 16.68
N PRO A 495 -4.48 14.66 16.99
CA PRO A 495 -4.07 15.89 17.63
C PRO A 495 -3.58 15.59 19.06
N LEU A 496 -2.45 16.19 19.42
CA LEU A 496 -1.86 16.04 20.76
C LEU A 496 -2.19 17.23 21.67
N GLU A 497 -2.68 18.32 21.10
CA GLU A 497 -3.10 19.48 21.88
C GLU A 497 -4.31 19.12 22.76
N GLY A 498 -4.19 19.35 24.07
CA GLY A 498 -5.23 19.02 25.06
C GLY A 498 -5.36 17.54 25.41
N ALA A 499 -4.64 16.63 24.73
CA ALA A 499 -4.68 15.20 25.01
C ALA A 499 -4.11 14.88 26.41
N LYS A 500 -4.84 14.08 27.19
CA LYS A 500 -4.46 13.73 28.58
C LYS A 500 -4.84 12.30 28.90
N SER A 501 -3.89 11.52 29.39
CA SER A 501 -4.18 10.19 29.91
C SER A 501 -4.97 10.28 31.22
N ARG A 502 -5.97 9.41 31.38
CA ARG A 502 -6.71 9.27 32.65
C ARG A 502 -5.83 8.80 33.81
N ASN A 503 -4.75 8.09 33.51
CA ASN A 503 -3.84 7.50 34.49
C ASN A 503 -2.47 8.20 34.48
N GLU A 504 -2.45 9.51 34.25
CA GLU A 504 -1.20 10.26 34.14
C GLU A 504 -0.41 10.26 35.47
N LEU A 505 0.71 9.54 35.47
CA LEU A 505 1.64 9.47 36.59
C LEU A 505 2.90 10.28 36.28
N LEU A 506 3.31 11.14 37.22
CA LEU A 506 4.54 11.93 37.08
C LEU A 506 5.78 11.06 36.82
N ASN A 507 5.85 9.89 37.47
CA ASN A 507 6.97 8.96 37.29
C ASN A 507 7.09 8.45 35.85
N ASN A 508 5.97 8.22 35.14
CA ASN A 508 5.97 7.82 33.74
C ASN A 508 6.55 8.92 32.85
N ALA A 509 6.17 10.18 33.10
CA ALA A 509 6.68 11.31 32.33
C ALA A 509 8.20 11.49 32.50
N LEU A 510 8.73 11.26 33.70
CA LEU A 510 10.18 11.33 33.96
C LEU A 510 10.95 10.17 33.32
N GLU A 511 10.37 8.96 33.36
CA GLU A 511 10.95 7.78 32.74
C GLU A 511 11.05 7.90 31.21
N TRP A 512 9.98 8.39 30.57
CA TRP A 512 9.91 8.65 29.13
C TRP A 512 10.53 9.98 28.69
N SER A 513 11.22 10.70 29.58
CA SER A 513 11.81 12.04 29.41
C SER A 513 10.83 13.21 29.21
N SER A 514 9.63 12.95 28.69
CA SER A 514 8.60 13.96 28.46
C SER A 514 7.20 13.38 28.66
N ARG A 515 6.25 14.27 28.99
CA ARG A 515 4.82 13.95 29.06
C ARG A 515 4.29 13.41 27.72
N THR A 516 4.71 14.02 26.62
CA THR A 516 4.28 13.64 25.26
C THR A 516 4.74 12.23 24.90
N SER A 517 5.99 11.87 25.19
CA SER A 517 6.51 10.52 24.91
C SER A 517 5.81 9.45 25.76
N ALA A 518 5.52 9.75 27.04
CA ALA A 518 4.73 8.87 27.91
C ALA A 518 3.30 8.69 27.37
N LEU A 519 2.61 9.80 27.05
CA LEU A 519 1.27 9.80 26.47
C LEU A 519 1.22 8.97 25.19
N LEU A 520 2.19 9.16 24.28
CA LEU A 520 2.26 8.38 23.04
C LEU A 520 2.46 6.89 23.34
N SER A 521 3.24 6.52 24.36
CA SER A 521 3.42 5.09 24.73
C SER A 521 2.11 4.47 25.20
N GLU A 522 1.39 5.16 26.08
CA GLU A 522 0.10 4.70 26.59
C GLU A 522 -0.95 4.64 25.47
N LEU A 523 -0.95 5.63 24.58
CA LEU A 523 -1.82 5.68 23.41
C LEU A 523 -1.57 4.50 22.47
N THR A 524 -0.32 4.22 22.11
CA THR A 524 0.01 3.08 21.22
C THR A 524 -0.45 1.75 21.83
N SER A 525 -0.20 1.55 23.14
CA SER A 525 -0.62 0.34 23.86
C SER A 525 -2.15 0.18 23.90
N ALA A 526 -2.89 1.27 24.18
CA ALA A 526 -4.35 1.26 24.18
C ALA A 526 -4.93 0.95 22.79
N ILE A 527 -4.34 1.51 21.72
CA ILE A 527 -4.77 1.24 20.34
C ILE A 527 -4.51 -0.22 19.96
N ARG A 528 -3.33 -0.76 20.27
CA ARG A 528 -3.00 -2.17 20.00
C ARG A 528 -4.00 -3.10 20.69
N LYS A 529 -4.28 -2.86 21.97
CA LYS A 529 -5.27 -3.64 22.74
C LYS A 529 -6.67 -3.56 22.12
N ALA A 530 -7.08 -2.39 21.65
CA ALA A 530 -8.42 -2.19 21.10
C ALA A 530 -8.63 -2.82 19.72
N LEU A 531 -7.62 -2.73 18.85
CA LEU A 531 -7.70 -3.28 17.49
C LEU A 531 -7.47 -4.79 17.47
N GLY A 532 -6.59 -5.31 18.32
CA GLY A 532 -6.29 -6.74 18.42
C GLY A 532 -5.97 -7.36 17.05
N THR A 533 -6.66 -8.46 16.71
CA THR A 533 -6.45 -9.19 15.45
C THR A 533 -6.99 -8.48 14.19
N ARG A 534 -7.65 -7.32 14.33
CA ARG A 534 -8.13 -6.54 13.17
C ARG A 534 -7.00 -5.92 12.35
N VAL A 535 -5.82 -5.79 12.94
CA VAL A 535 -4.64 -5.21 12.29
C VAL A 535 -3.47 -6.19 12.31
N LYS A 536 -2.67 -6.14 11.24
CA LYS A 536 -1.36 -6.80 11.19
C LYS A 536 -0.25 -5.94 11.79
N ALA A 537 -0.42 -4.61 11.73
CA ALA A 537 0.45 -3.63 12.37
C ALA A 537 -0.29 -2.30 12.59
N SER A 538 0.03 -1.60 13.69
CA SER A 538 -0.46 -0.25 13.99
C SER A 538 0.69 0.62 14.47
N VAL A 539 1.13 1.59 13.67
CA VAL A 539 2.35 2.36 13.96
C VAL A 539 2.08 3.85 14.09
N VAL A 540 2.82 4.48 15.00
CA VAL A 540 2.89 5.94 15.08
C VAL A 540 4.05 6.42 14.24
N LEU A 541 3.75 7.29 13.28
CA LEU A 541 4.72 8.04 12.50
C LEU A 541 4.94 9.38 13.20
N GLN A 542 6.17 9.60 13.63
CA GLN A 542 6.57 10.84 14.28
C GLN A 542 7.08 11.82 13.23
N PRO A 543 6.64 13.09 13.27
CA PRO A 543 7.22 14.09 12.40
C PRO A 543 8.70 14.25 12.72
N VAL A 544 9.50 14.49 11.68
CA VAL A 544 10.90 14.88 11.84
C VAL A 544 10.93 16.28 12.43
N LEU A 545 11.64 16.46 13.54
CA LEU A 545 11.78 17.76 14.19
C LEU A 545 12.87 18.61 13.51
N ASP A 546 12.60 19.90 13.42
CA ASP A 546 13.60 20.89 13.04
C ASP A 546 14.71 21.02 14.10
N LEU A 547 15.90 21.42 13.65
CA LEU A 547 17.00 21.77 14.55
C LEU A 547 16.60 22.96 15.42
N ARG A 548 16.71 22.79 16.74
CA ARG A 548 16.27 23.80 17.70
C ARG A 548 17.32 24.91 17.80
N PRO A 549 16.93 26.19 17.77
CA PRO A 549 17.87 27.28 17.96
C PRO A 549 18.50 27.22 19.36
N LEU A 550 19.74 27.72 19.48
CA LEU A 550 20.49 27.70 20.74
C LEU A 550 19.80 28.49 21.88
N SER A 551 18.84 29.36 21.57
CA SER A 551 18.03 30.11 22.54
C SER A 551 16.93 29.27 23.20
N GLN A 552 16.67 28.05 22.70
CA GLN A 552 15.56 27.21 23.13
C GLN A 552 16.06 25.96 23.87
N SER A 553 15.63 25.77 25.12
CA SER A 553 16.07 24.66 25.98
C SER A 553 15.34 23.35 25.69
N THR A 554 14.02 23.38 25.44
CA THR A 554 13.17 22.20 25.29
C THR A 554 12.68 22.01 23.85
N PRO A 555 12.50 20.76 23.38
CA PRO A 555 11.89 20.52 22.08
C PRO A 555 10.43 20.98 22.06
N GLU A 556 9.96 21.43 20.90
CA GLU A 556 8.54 21.68 20.68
C GLU A 556 7.80 20.36 20.62
N THR A 557 6.62 20.35 21.24
CA THR A 557 5.71 19.22 21.13
C THR A 557 5.03 19.28 19.77
N PRO A 558 4.99 18.17 19.01
CA PRO A 558 4.30 18.17 17.74
C PRO A 558 2.79 18.39 17.97
N SER A 559 2.15 19.16 17.09
CA SER A 559 0.71 19.44 17.18
C SER A 559 -0.13 18.17 16.96
N TYR A 560 0.37 17.27 16.11
CA TYR A 560 -0.24 15.97 15.85
C TYR A 560 0.82 14.90 15.60
N VAL A 561 0.40 13.63 15.71
CA VAL A 561 1.12 12.47 15.18
C VAL A 561 0.23 11.74 14.19
N GLU A 562 0.84 10.97 13.28
CA GLU A 562 0.09 10.18 12.32
C GLU A 562 0.10 8.71 12.71
N LEU A 563 -1.08 8.09 12.74
CA LEU A 563 -1.26 6.67 13.00
C LEU A 563 -1.51 5.95 11.67
N GLY A 564 -0.63 5.02 11.32
CA GLY A 564 -0.78 4.13 10.17
C GLY A 564 -1.24 2.74 10.60
N LEU A 565 -2.24 2.19 9.93
CA LEU A 565 -2.72 0.80 10.15
C LEU A 565 -2.55 -0.05 8.89
N ILE A 566 -2.10 -1.28 9.09
CA ILE A 566 -2.22 -2.35 8.09
C ILE A 566 -3.30 -3.30 8.60
N LEU A 567 -4.40 -3.41 7.86
CA LEU A 567 -5.55 -4.21 8.30
C LEU A 567 -5.35 -5.70 7.97
N ASP A 568 -6.00 -6.54 8.77
CA ASP A 568 -6.31 -7.89 8.35
C ASP A 568 -7.65 -7.91 7.62
N GLN A 569 -7.65 -8.28 6.34
CA GLN A 569 -8.86 -8.25 5.49
C GLN A 569 -9.99 -9.14 6.02
N SER A 570 -9.68 -10.20 6.76
CA SER A 570 -10.67 -11.14 7.28
C SER A 570 -11.28 -10.68 8.60
N GLU A 571 -10.46 -10.10 9.49
CA GLU A 571 -10.87 -9.71 10.83
C GLU A 571 -11.32 -8.24 10.94
N ALA A 572 -10.76 -7.33 10.14
CA ALA A 572 -11.06 -5.91 10.21
C ALA A 572 -12.55 -5.55 10.10
N PRO A 573 -13.37 -6.17 9.23
CA PRO A 573 -14.79 -5.81 9.09
C PRO A 573 -15.73 -6.52 10.08
N ARG A 574 -15.22 -7.30 11.05
CA ARG A 574 -16.09 -8.04 11.98
C ARG A 574 -16.96 -7.10 12.82
N LEU A 575 -18.22 -7.46 13.04
CA LEU A 575 -19.20 -6.62 13.75
C LEU A 575 -19.06 -6.66 15.28
N VAL A 576 -18.44 -7.71 15.81
CA VAL A 576 -18.41 -7.97 17.24
C VAL A 576 -16.96 -8.18 17.67
N ASP A 577 -16.56 -7.50 18.75
CA ASP A 577 -15.31 -7.80 19.46
C ASP A 577 -15.66 -8.62 20.71
N TYR A 578 -15.15 -9.84 20.74
CA TYR A 578 -15.37 -10.78 21.85
C TYR A 578 -14.48 -10.42 23.04
N GLY A 579 -15.08 -10.36 24.22
CA GLY A 579 -14.42 -10.25 25.50
C GLY A 579 -14.40 -11.58 26.27
N PRO A 580 -14.05 -11.53 27.55
CA PRO A 580 -13.99 -12.70 28.40
C PRO A 580 -15.38 -13.30 28.69
N PRO A 581 -15.44 -14.58 29.08
CA PRO A 581 -16.64 -15.23 29.61
C PRO A 581 -17.23 -14.50 30.81
N ALA A 582 -18.56 -14.54 30.95
CA ALA A 582 -19.27 -13.83 32.03
C ALA A 582 -18.92 -14.32 33.46
N ASP A 583 -18.38 -15.53 33.59
CA ASP A 583 -17.90 -16.13 34.85
C ASP A 583 -16.48 -15.66 35.22
N ASP A 584 -15.70 -15.12 34.27
CA ASP A 584 -14.45 -14.42 34.56
C ASP A 584 -14.75 -12.98 35.02
N THR A 585 -14.99 -12.82 36.32
CA THR A 585 -15.33 -11.54 36.95
C THR A 585 -14.23 -10.49 36.76
N VAL A 586 -12.96 -10.89 36.94
CA VAL A 586 -11.80 -9.99 36.84
C VAL A 586 -11.59 -9.52 35.40
N GLY A 587 -11.62 -10.45 34.44
CA GLY A 587 -11.54 -10.12 33.02
C GLY A 587 -12.71 -9.25 32.58
N SER A 588 -13.92 -9.55 33.03
CA SER A 588 -15.13 -8.80 32.68
C SER A 588 -15.08 -7.37 33.22
N GLU A 589 -14.63 -7.15 34.46
CA GLU A 589 -14.42 -5.81 35.01
C GLU A 589 -13.37 -5.01 34.22
N ALA A 590 -12.23 -5.64 33.89
CA ALA A 590 -11.20 -5.01 33.08
C ALA A 590 -11.69 -4.67 31.67
N PHE A 591 -12.52 -5.52 31.06
CA PHE A 591 -13.10 -5.31 29.75
C PHE A 591 -14.12 -4.15 29.76
N ARG A 592 -15.03 -4.14 30.73
CA ARG A 592 -15.98 -3.02 30.93
C ARG A 592 -15.29 -1.70 31.22
N ALA A 593 -14.24 -1.71 32.04
CA ALA A 593 -13.45 -0.51 32.33
C ALA A 593 -12.74 0.02 31.07
N PHE A 594 -12.26 -0.88 30.20
CA PHE A 594 -11.57 -0.50 28.97
C PHE A 594 -12.53 0.01 27.88
N TRP A 595 -13.69 -0.63 27.68
CA TRP A 595 -14.64 -0.26 26.63
C TRP A 595 -15.71 0.74 27.08
N GLY A 596 -15.89 0.92 28.39
CA GLY A 596 -16.90 1.81 28.97
C GLY A 596 -18.31 1.41 28.54
N ALA A 597 -19.11 2.39 28.15
CA ALA A 597 -20.52 2.21 27.78
C ALA A 597 -20.74 1.35 26.52
N LYS A 598 -19.68 0.97 25.78
CA LYS A 598 -19.78 0.08 24.61
C LYS A 598 -19.74 -1.41 24.97
N SER A 599 -19.38 -1.77 26.19
CA SER A 599 -19.39 -3.15 26.67
C SER A 599 -20.82 -3.61 26.98
N GLU A 600 -21.19 -4.78 26.51
CA GLU A 600 -22.45 -5.45 26.84
C GLU A 600 -22.26 -6.97 26.98
N LEU A 601 -23.09 -7.60 27.83
CA LEU A 601 -23.19 -9.05 27.90
C LEU A 601 -24.05 -9.58 26.77
N ARG A 602 -23.49 -10.48 25.95
CA ARG A 602 -24.19 -11.06 24.81
C ARG A 602 -24.17 -12.57 24.83
N ARG A 603 -25.35 -13.18 24.65
CA ARG A 603 -25.49 -14.62 24.40
C ARG A 603 -25.40 -14.91 22.91
N PHE A 604 -24.50 -15.80 22.51
CA PHE A 604 -24.30 -16.21 21.12
C PHE A 604 -25.09 -17.48 20.77
N LYS A 605 -25.19 -17.79 19.47
CA LYS A 605 -25.95 -18.94 18.96
C LYS A 605 -25.42 -20.29 19.45
N ASP A 606 -24.15 -20.34 19.83
CA ASP A 606 -23.47 -21.50 20.41
C ASP A 606 -23.69 -21.63 21.94
N GLY A 607 -24.50 -20.74 22.53
CA GLY A 607 -24.84 -20.75 23.96
C GLY A 607 -23.86 -20.00 24.86
N ARG A 608 -22.69 -19.59 24.35
CA ARG A 608 -21.70 -18.84 25.15
C ARG A 608 -22.23 -17.45 25.52
N ILE A 609 -21.96 -17.03 26.75
CA ILE A 609 -22.26 -15.68 27.24
C ILE A 609 -20.93 -14.99 27.51
N LEU A 610 -20.62 -13.98 26.70
CA LEU A 610 -19.36 -13.25 26.77
C LEU A 610 -19.66 -11.76 26.97
N GLU A 611 -18.77 -11.06 27.64
CA GLU A 611 -18.66 -9.61 27.44
C GLU A 611 -18.32 -9.35 25.97
N SER A 612 -18.89 -8.31 25.37
CA SER A 612 -18.75 -8.05 23.94
C SER A 612 -18.94 -6.56 23.62
N VAL A 613 -18.37 -6.14 22.50
CA VAL A 613 -18.66 -4.84 21.89
C VAL A 613 -19.25 -5.05 20.51
N VAL A 614 -20.37 -4.39 20.24
CA VAL A 614 -21.10 -4.49 18.97
C VAL A 614 -21.05 -3.17 18.22
N TRP A 615 -20.70 -3.25 16.95
CA TRP A 615 -20.60 -2.10 16.06
C TRP A 615 -21.81 -2.02 15.13
N ASP A 616 -22.61 -0.97 15.31
CA ASP A 616 -23.81 -0.73 14.50
C ASP A 616 -23.41 -0.27 13.09
N VAL A 617 -23.92 -0.96 12.07
CA VAL A 617 -23.73 -0.58 10.66
C VAL A 617 -25.08 -0.58 9.95
N SER A 618 -25.37 0.49 9.21
CA SER A 618 -26.60 0.58 8.41
C SER A 618 -26.50 -0.27 7.14
N HIS A 619 -25.30 -0.35 6.56
CA HIS A 619 -25.03 -1.08 5.32
C HIS A 619 -23.77 -1.95 5.46
N THR A 620 -23.65 -2.99 4.63
CA THR A 620 -22.56 -3.97 4.73
C THR A 620 -21.18 -3.37 4.43
N ASP A 621 -21.12 -2.40 3.53
CA ASP A 621 -19.88 -1.70 3.15
C ASP A 621 -19.36 -0.76 4.25
N GLU A 622 -20.22 -0.27 5.14
CA GLU A 622 -19.79 0.51 6.32
C GLU A 622 -18.94 -0.27 7.31
N ARG A 623 -18.94 -1.62 7.23
CA ARG A 623 -18.07 -2.46 8.05
C ARG A 623 -16.59 -2.15 7.86
N ALA A 624 -16.19 -1.67 6.68
CA ALA A 624 -14.83 -1.23 6.42
C ALA A 624 -14.37 -0.08 7.34
N HIS A 625 -15.31 0.69 7.91
CA HIS A 625 -15.06 1.85 8.78
C HIS A 625 -14.95 1.52 10.27
N ILE A 626 -15.20 0.27 10.67
CA ILE A 626 -15.17 -0.15 12.08
C ILE A 626 -13.81 0.13 12.76
N PRO A 627 -12.64 -0.16 12.14
CA PRO A 627 -11.34 0.18 12.74
C PRO A 627 -11.21 1.67 13.12
N GLY A 628 -11.65 2.58 12.25
CA GLY A 628 -11.64 4.01 12.53
C GLY A 628 -12.60 4.40 13.67
N ARG A 629 -13.77 3.75 13.76
CA ARG A 629 -14.73 3.94 14.86
C ARG A 629 -14.18 3.45 16.20
N ILE A 630 -13.44 2.33 16.22
CA ILE A 630 -12.74 1.82 17.41
C ILE A 630 -11.74 2.86 17.92
N ILE A 631 -10.87 3.35 17.04
CA ILE A 631 -9.83 4.31 17.42
C ILE A 631 -10.45 5.59 17.98
N ARG A 632 -11.46 6.13 17.30
CA ARG A 632 -12.21 7.31 17.78
C ARG A 632 -12.76 7.08 19.19
N HIS A 633 -13.40 5.93 19.43
CA HIS A 633 -13.98 5.60 20.74
C HIS A 633 -12.92 5.55 21.84
N ILE A 634 -11.83 4.82 21.59
CA ILE A 634 -10.76 4.61 22.58
C ILE A 634 -9.98 5.89 22.87
N LEU A 635 -9.70 6.69 21.85
CA LEU A 635 -9.02 7.97 22.00
C LEU A 635 -9.87 8.99 22.76
N GLN A 636 -11.17 9.06 22.47
CA GLN A 636 -12.10 9.91 23.21
C GLN A 636 -12.22 9.46 24.67
N LEU A 637 -12.33 8.15 24.90
CA LEU A 637 -12.55 7.59 26.23
C LEU A 637 -11.31 7.77 27.10
N HIS A 638 -10.14 7.32 26.68
CA HIS A 638 -8.94 7.24 27.52
C HIS A 638 -8.03 8.47 27.48
N PHE A 639 -8.12 9.29 26.43
CA PHE A 639 -7.19 10.40 26.19
C PHE A 639 -7.84 11.78 25.99
N ASP A 640 -9.18 11.85 26.01
CA ASP A 640 -10.00 13.04 25.66
C ASP A 640 -9.69 13.64 24.29
N VAL A 641 -9.23 12.79 23.36
CA VAL A 641 -8.92 13.20 21.98
C VAL A 641 -10.16 13.08 21.11
N LYS A 642 -10.71 14.24 20.73
CA LYS A 642 -11.84 14.35 19.80
C LYS A 642 -11.33 14.29 18.37
N LEU A 643 -11.37 13.10 17.77
CA LEU A 643 -11.21 12.99 16.32
C LEU A 643 -12.47 13.53 15.61
N GLN A 644 -12.34 13.97 14.36
CA GLN A 644 -13.51 14.22 13.52
C GLN A 644 -14.24 12.89 13.24
N GLY A 645 -15.55 12.96 12.94
CA GLY A 645 -16.31 11.78 12.58
C GLY A 645 -15.60 11.05 11.45
N VAL A 646 -15.66 9.71 11.44
CA VAL A 646 -15.43 8.98 10.18
C VAL A 646 -16.64 9.33 9.31
N GLN A 647 -16.61 10.52 8.69
CA GLN A 647 -17.59 10.92 7.69
C GLN A 647 -17.55 9.88 6.57
N ARG A 648 -18.67 9.70 5.86
CA ARG A 648 -18.64 8.96 4.60
C ARG A 648 -17.49 9.52 3.79
N THR A 649 -16.57 8.65 3.38
CA THR A 649 -15.45 9.11 2.60
C THR A 649 -15.98 9.55 1.24
N ILE A 650 -15.32 10.50 0.59
CA ILE A 650 -15.70 10.88 -0.78
C ILE A 650 -15.77 9.67 -1.71
N TYR A 651 -14.93 8.66 -1.46
CA TYR A 651 -14.93 7.38 -2.16
C TYR A 651 -16.26 6.62 -2.03
N ASP A 652 -16.88 6.59 -0.85
CA ASP A 652 -18.19 5.98 -0.67
C ASP A 652 -19.30 6.77 -1.37
N GLU A 653 -19.20 8.10 -1.32
CA GLU A 653 -20.22 8.99 -1.88
C GLU A 653 -20.32 8.88 -3.40
N VAL A 654 -19.18 8.79 -4.11
CA VAL A 654 -19.17 8.79 -5.59
C VAL A 654 -19.63 7.47 -6.22
N ILE A 655 -19.64 6.37 -5.46
CA ILE A 655 -20.09 5.02 -5.92
C ILE A 655 -21.45 4.62 -5.37
N ARG A 656 -22.14 5.54 -4.67
CA ARG A 656 -23.49 5.36 -4.14
C ARG A 656 -24.45 6.32 -4.84
N LEU A 657 -25.68 5.85 -5.06
CA LEU A 657 -26.74 6.76 -5.49
C LEU A 657 -27.19 7.66 -4.33
N PRO A 658 -27.67 8.89 -4.63
CA PRO A 658 -28.29 9.74 -3.63
C PRO A 658 -29.45 9.04 -2.91
N SER A 659 -29.58 9.22 -1.59
CA SER A 659 -30.60 8.53 -0.79
C SER A 659 -32.04 8.88 -1.19
N ASP A 660 -32.28 10.08 -1.71
CA ASP A 660 -33.57 10.48 -2.25
C ASP A 660 -33.91 9.75 -3.57
N VAL A 661 -32.92 9.44 -4.41
CA VAL A 661 -33.08 8.60 -5.60
C VAL A 661 -33.42 7.15 -5.20
N ILE A 662 -32.70 6.59 -4.23
CA ILE A 662 -32.93 5.21 -3.76
C ILE A 662 -34.38 5.00 -3.29
N LYS A 663 -34.94 5.97 -2.55
CA LYS A 663 -36.35 5.95 -2.09
C LYS A 663 -37.37 5.98 -3.23
N LEU A 664 -37.00 6.54 -4.39
CA LEU A 664 -37.86 6.53 -5.58
C LEU A 664 -37.90 5.16 -6.25
N TYR A 665 -36.81 4.40 -6.23
CA TYR A 665 -36.77 3.06 -6.82
C TYR A 665 -37.57 2.05 -6.00
N SER A 666 -37.43 2.02 -4.67
CA SER A 666 -38.23 1.14 -3.83
C SER A 666 -38.28 1.57 -2.36
N ASN A 667 -39.41 1.33 -1.69
CA ASN A 667 -39.62 1.62 -0.27
C ASN A 667 -38.84 0.68 0.66
N VAL A 668 -38.34 -0.44 0.13
CA VAL A 668 -37.57 -1.48 0.87
C VAL A 668 -36.08 -1.44 0.49
N ALA A 669 -35.69 -0.53 -0.43
CA ALA A 669 -34.38 -0.54 -1.08
C ALA A 669 -33.21 -0.19 -0.15
N GLU A 670 -33.38 0.65 0.88
CA GLU A 670 -32.23 1.13 1.66
C GLU A 670 -31.41 0.00 2.32
N ASN A 671 -32.03 -1.15 2.62
CA ASN A 671 -31.36 -2.32 3.18
C ASN A 671 -30.74 -3.26 2.12
N LEU A 672 -30.90 -2.99 0.82
CA LEU A 672 -30.51 -3.84 -0.31
C LEU A 672 -29.24 -3.37 -1.04
N MET A 673 -28.41 -2.51 -0.42
CA MET A 673 -27.12 -2.02 -0.96
C MET A 673 -26.05 -3.12 -1.11
N THR A 674 -26.30 -4.10 -1.97
CA THR A 674 -25.43 -5.26 -2.23
C THR A 674 -25.68 -5.81 -3.64
N PHE A 675 -24.78 -6.65 -4.14
CA PHE A 675 -24.96 -7.37 -5.41
C PHE A 675 -25.79 -8.67 -5.28
N ARG A 676 -26.04 -9.13 -4.05
CA ARG A 676 -26.68 -10.43 -3.78
C ARG A 676 -28.10 -10.57 -4.34
N PRO A 677 -28.97 -9.55 -4.30
CA PRO A 677 -30.31 -9.65 -4.90
C PRO A 677 -30.27 -9.93 -6.41
N ALA A 678 -29.36 -9.29 -7.15
CA ALA A 678 -29.21 -9.52 -8.58
C ALA A 678 -28.71 -10.94 -8.90
N LEU A 679 -27.74 -11.44 -8.13
CA LEU A 679 -27.28 -12.84 -8.23
C LEU A 679 -28.42 -13.84 -7.94
N THR A 680 -29.20 -13.58 -6.90
CA THR A 680 -30.35 -14.44 -6.53
C THR A 680 -31.41 -14.44 -7.63
N ALA A 681 -31.66 -13.28 -8.26
CA ALA A 681 -32.57 -13.18 -9.39
C ALA A 681 -32.05 -13.91 -10.63
N PHE A 682 -30.73 -13.89 -10.87
CA PHE A 682 -30.11 -14.65 -11.95
C PHE A 682 -30.27 -16.16 -11.74
N ASP A 683 -29.95 -16.67 -10.55
CA ASP A 683 -30.11 -18.08 -10.22
C ASP A 683 -31.57 -18.56 -10.36
N ALA A 684 -32.52 -17.71 -9.96
CA ALA A 684 -33.95 -17.98 -10.13
C ALA A 684 -34.35 -18.05 -11.61
N LEU A 685 -33.88 -17.10 -12.44
CA LEU A 685 -34.14 -17.10 -13.88
C LEU A 685 -33.55 -18.34 -14.57
N VAL A 686 -32.31 -18.70 -14.25
CA VAL A 686 -31.66 -19.91 -14.80
C VAL A 686 -32.47 -21.16 -14.42
N LYS A 687 -33.00 -21.22 -13.19
CA LYS A 687 -33.87 -22.32 -12.76
C LYS A 687 -35.18 -22.36 -13.55
N GLN A 688 -35.84 -21.22 -13.77
CA GLN A 688 -37.08 -21.11 -14.56
C GLN A 688 -36.89 -21.59 -16.01
N ILE A 689 -35.77 -21.22 -16.64
CA ILE A 689 -35.45 -21.67 -18.01
C ILE A 689 -35.24 -23.19 -18.03
N LYS A 690 -34.54 -23.75 -17.03
CA LYS A 690 -34.32 -25.21 -16.93
C LYS A 690 -35.60 -26.02 -16.73
N THR A 691 -36.63 -25.44 -16.12
CA THR A 691 -37.91 -26.10 -15.85
C THR A 691 -38.94 -25.93 -16.98
N SER A 692 -38.61 -25.23 -18.06
CA SER A 692 -39.50 -25.09 -19.21
C SER A 692 -39.57 -26.40 -19.99
N GLU A 693 -40.73 -27.06 -20.00
CA GLU A 693 -40.93 -28.38 -20.61
C GLU A 693 -40.98 -28.35 -22.16
N ASP A 694 -41.18 -27.17 -22.76
CA ASP A 694 -41.45 -27.00 -24.20
C ASP A 694 -40.21 -26.66 -25.06
N LEU A 695 -39.00 -26.62 -24.49
CA LEU A 695 -37.79 -26.29 -25.24
C LEU A 695 -37.23 -27.50 -26.01
N PRO A 696 -36.99 -27.40 -27.34
CA PRO A 696 -36.48 -28.52 -28.14
C PRO A 696 -35.08 -29.03 -27.75
N LEU A 697 -34.29 -28.20 -27.07
CA LEU A 697 -32.96 -28.52 -26.56
C LEU A 697 -32.84 -28.04 -25.12
N ALA A 698 -32.38 -28.91 -24.22
CA ALA A 698 -32.21 -28.58 -22.81
C ALA A 698 -31.06 -27.57 -22.57
N LEU A 699 -31.22 -26.72 -21.55
CA LEU A 699 -30.17 -25.80 -21.11
C LEU A 699 -29.09 -26.54 -20.31
N VAL A 700 -27.85 -26.53 -20.80
CA VAL A 700 -26.68 -27.16 -20.17
C VAL A 700 -26.06 -26.23 -19.13
N THR A 701 -25.68 -25.02 -19.55
CA THR A 701 -25.05 -24.01 -18.69
C THR A 701 -25.59 -22.62 -19.00
N ALA A 702 -25.57 -21.77 -17.97
CA ALA A 702 -25.79 -20.34 -18.10
C ALA A 702 -24.60 -19.62 -17.46
N SER A 703 -23.83 -18.89 -18.26
CA SER A 703 -22.60 -18.23 -17.83
C SER A 703 -22.79 -16.72 -17.79
N PRO A 704 -22.72 -16.07 -16.61
CA PRO A 704 -22.83 -14.62 -16.53
C PRO A 704 -21.58 -13.93 -17.11
N THR A 705 -21.78 -12.75 -17.72
CA THR A 705 -20.69 -11.92 -18.26
C THR A 705 -20.76 -10.47 -17.83
N SER A 706 -21.86 -10.03 -17.19
CA SER A 706 -22.01 -8.65 -16.70
C SER A 706 -21.06 -8.29 -15.54
N PRO A 707 -20.51 -7.06 -15.51
CA PRO A 707 -19.81 -6.51 -14.33
C PRO A 707 -20.66 -6.47 -13.06
N ILE A 708 -21.98 -6.34 -13.21
CA ILE A 708 -22.93 -6.32 -12.07
C ILE A 708 -22.91 -7.67 -11.35
N LEU A 709 -22.94 -8.77 -12.11
CA LEU A 709 -23.00 -10.12 -11.56
C LEU A 709 -21.67 -10.58 -10.94
N ARG A 710 -20.53 -9.98 -11.33
CA ARG A 710 -19.23 -10.18 -10.66
C ARG A 710 -18.89 -9.10 -9.63
N GLY A 711 -19.82 -8.18 -9.35
CA GLY A 711 -19.71 -7.18 -8.28
C GLY A 711 -18.78 -5.99 -8.55
N THR A 712 -18.38 -5.75 -9.80
CA THR A 712 -17.40 -4.72 -10.18
C THR A 712 -18.02 -3.50 -10.86
N SER A 713 -19.34 -3.47 -11.09
CA SER A 713 -20.02 -2.28 -11.62
C SER A 713 -19.99 -1.12 -10.61
N ALA A 714 -19.78 0.12 -11.10
CA ALA A 714 -19.64 1.32 -10.26
C ALA A 714 -20.72 1.42 -9.17
N PHE A 715 -21.99 1.23 -9.56
CA PHE A 715 -23.13 1.25 -8.65
C PHE A 715 -23.69 -0.15 -8.37
N TYR A 716 -24.33 -0.30 -7.22
CA TYR A 716 -25.13 -1.49 -6.91
C TYR A 716 -26.35 -1.60 -7.85
N PRO A 717 -26.77 -2.82 -8.21
CA PRO A 717 -27.98 -3.03 -9.00
C PRO A 717 -29.21 -2.79 -8.12
N TRP A 718 -29.93 -1.72 -8.40
CA TRP A 718 -31.15 -1.38 -7.68
C TRP A 718 -32.36 -2.06 -8.34
N PRO A 719 -33.17 -2.82 -7.58
CA PRO A 719 -34.39 -3.41 -8.12
C PRO A 719 -35.38 -2.29 -8.48
N MET A 720 -35.86 -2.30 -9.73
CA MET A 720 -36.86 -1.37 -10.22
C MET A 720 -38.27 -1.87 -9.89
N ASP A 721 -39.04 -1.11 -9.10
CA ASP A 721 -40.46 -1.40 -8.92
C ASP A 721 -41.23 -1.02 -10.20
N LEU A 722 -41.61 -2.04 -10.98
CA LEU A 722 -42.29 -1.86 -12.27
C LEU A 722 -43.62 -1.13 -12.15
N ALA A 723 -44.31 -1.25 -11.01
CA ALA A 723 -45.55 -0.51 -10.77
C ALA A 723 -45.30 1.01 -10.63
N ARG A 724 -44.09 1.40 -10.21
CA ARG A 724 -43.69 2.81 -10.03
C ARG A 724 -42.95 3.37 -11.23
N HIS A 725 -42.50 2.53 -12.17
CA HIS A 725 -41.72 2.93 -13.33
C HIS A 725 -42.36 4.08 -14.13
N GLY A 726 -43.68 4.02 -14.39
CA GLY A 726 -44.39 5.06 -15.13
C GLY A 726 -44.38 6.44 -14.46
N VAL A 727 -44.26 6.48 -13.13
CA VAL A 727 -44.28 7.71 -12.31
C VAL A 727 -42.86 8.26 -12.07
N LEU A 728 -41.81 7.49 -12.39
CA LEU A 728 -40.44 7.98 -12.28
C LEU A 728 -40.20 9.13 -13.28
N PRO A 729 -39.41 10.15 -12.91
CA PRO A 729 -38.88 11.12 -13.87
C PRO A 729 -38.02 10.40 -14.91
N ASP A 730 -38.04 10.87 -16.16
CA ASP A 730 -37.26 10.24 -17.24
C ASP A 730 -35.77 10.24 -16.92
N SER A 731 -35.30 11.21 -16.14
CA SER A 731 -33.93 11.34 -15.64
C SER A 731 -33.45 10.20 -14.70
N LEU A 732 -34.33 9.27 -14.33
CA LEU A 732 -34.10 8.16 -13.39
C LEU A 732 -34.65 6.81 -13.90
N LYS A 733 -35.00 6.68 -15.18
CA LYS A 733 -35.66 5.47 -15.74
C LYS A 733 -34.69 4.39 -16.26
N TYR A 734 -33.39 4.51 -16.00
CA TYR A 734 -32.45 3.54 -16.54
C TYR A 734 -32.60 2.15 -15.90
N ILE A 735 -32.77 1.12 -16.73
CA ILE A 735 -32.81 -0.28 -16.32
C ILE A 735 -31.57 -0.99 -16.88
N PRO A 736 -30.56 -1.32 -16.04
CA PRO A 736 -29.31 -1.91 -16.52
C PRO A 736 -29.50 -3.38 -16.94
N PRO A 737 -29.18 -3.75 -18.20
CA PRO A 737 -29.18 -5.15 -18.62
C PRO A 737 -27.99 -5.90 -18.05
N MET A 738 -28.23 -7.09 -17.50
CA MET A 738 -27.19 -8.01 -17.07
C MET A 738 -27.00 -9.12 -18.11
N GLU A 739 -25.88 -9.06 -18.83
CA GLU A 739 -25.56 -10.04 -19.86
C GLU A 739 -25.20 -11.42 -19.29
N ALA A 740 -25.72 -12.46 -19.94
CA ALA A 740 -25.40 -13.86 -19.69
C ALA A 740 -25.54 -14.72 -20.96
N ILE A 741 -24.83 -15.84 -20.97
CA ILE A 741 -24.71 -16.74 -22.11
C ILE A 741 -25.34 -18.08 -21.78
N LEU A 742 -26.24 -18.54 -22.65
CA LEU A 742 -26.89 -19.84 -22.58
C LEU A 742 -26.16 -20.82 -23.50
N GLN A 743 -25.87 -22.01 -22.99
CA GLN A 743 -25.40 -23.14 -23.78
C GLN A 743 -26.46 -24.23 -23.76
N LEU A 744 -26.97 -24.58 -24.93
CA LEU A 744 -27.93 -25.66 -25.11
C LEU A 744 -27.21 -26.99 -25.35
N GLU A 745 -27.94 -28.10 -25.25
CA GLU A 745 -27.38 -29.42 -25.54
C GLU A 745 -26.91 -29.54 -27.00
N LYS A 746 -25.92 -30.41 -27.24
CA LYS A 746 -25.40 -30.63 -28.59
C LYS A 746 -26.45 -31.33 -29.45
N SER A 747 -26.67 -30.83 -30.66
CA SER A 747 -27.59 -31.42 -31.63
C SER A 747 -26.99 -31.42 -33.02
N ALA A 748 -27.20 -32.51 -33.76
CA ALA A 748 -26.81 -32.60 -35.18
C ALA A 748 -27.82 -31.90 -36.11
N ARG A 749 -28.91 -31.34 -35.57
CA ARG A 749 -29.96 -30.65 -36.35
C ARG A 749 -29.69 -29.16 -36.58
N TRP A 750 -28.61 -28.62 -36.01
CA TRP A 750 -28.18 -27.26 -36.33
C TRP A 750 -27.72 -27.19 -37.81
N PRO A 751 -28.09 -26.14 -38.55
CA PRO A 751 -27.68 -25.94 -39.93
C PRO A 751 -26.20 -25.59 -39.99
N ASP A 752 -25.56 -25.97 -41.10
CA ASP A 752 -24.15 -25.67 -41.36
C ASP A 752 -24.02 -24.36 -42.18
N ASP A 753 -24.80 -23.34 -41.80
CA ASP A 753 -24.88 -22.01 -42.42
C ASP A 753 -25.06 -20.93 -41.34
N LEU A 754 -24.18 -19.92 -41.33
CA LEU A 754 -24.11 -18.92 -40.25
C LEU A 754 -25.39 -18.08 -40.13
N ALA A 755 -26.00 -17.70 -41.25
CA ALA A 755 -27.24 -16.91 -41.25
C ALA A 755 -28.44 -17.75 -40.78
N ALA A 756 -28.49 -19.03 -41.17
CA ALA A 756 -29.47 -19.97 -40.67
C ALA A 756 -29.32 -20.23 -39.16
N ILE A 757 -28.08 -20.30 -38.66
CA ILE A 757 -27.81 -20.41 -37.21
C ILE A 757 -28.42 -19.22 -36.45
N GLN A 758 -28.23 -17.98 -36.91
CA GLN A 758 -28.82 -16.80 -36.25
C GLN A 758 -30.36 -16.87 -36.21
N LYS A 759 -30.99 -17.31 -37.32
CA LYS A 759 -32.45 -17.51 -37.38
C LYS A 759 -32.94 -18.58 -36.41
N ILE A 760 -32.16 -19.64 -36.19
CA ILE A 760 -32.50 -20.66 -35.20
C ILE A 760 -32.32 -20.14 -33.78
N LYS A 761 -31.27 -19.34 -33.50
CA LYS A 761 -31.13 -18.66 -32.20
C LYS A 761 -32.36 -17.78 -31.90
N LEU A 762 -32.84 -17.02 -32.87
CA LEU A 762 -34.09 -16.24 -32.76
C LEU A 762 -35.29 -17.13 -32.42
N ALA A 763 -35.44 -18.27 -33.10
CA ALA A 763 -36.52 -19.22 -32.82
C ALA A 763 -36.42 -19.78 -31.38
N PHE A 764 -35.21 -20.08 -30.90
CA PHE A 764 -35.00 -20.47 -29.50
C PHE A 764 -35.37 -19.34 -28.53
N PHE A 765 -35.01 -18.09 -28.82
CA PHE A 765 -35.38 -16.96 -27.97
C PHE A 765 -36.90 -16.78 -27.87
N VAL A 766 -37.64 -16.96 -28.97
CA VAL A 766 -39.11 -16.95 -28.96
C VAL A 766 -39.65 -18.09 -28.08
N GLY A 767 -39.15 -19.31 -28.25
CA GLY A 767 -39.56 -20.45 -27.42
C GLY A 767 -39.27 -20.26 -25.93
N ILE A 768 -38.10 -19.74 -25.59
CA ILE A 768 -37.73 -19.42 -24.19
C ILE A 768 -38.65 -18.32 -23.65
N ALA A 769 -38.93 -17.28 -24.44
CA ALA A 769 -39.82 -16.18 -24.06
C ALA A 769 -41.24 -16.70 -23.74
N ASP A 770 -41.80 -17.55 -24.58
CA ASP A 770 -43.13 -18.11 -24.38
C ASP A 770 -43.17 -19.04 -23.16
N GLY A 771 -42.14 -19.87 -22.97
CA GLY A 771 -41.99 -20.71 -21.79
C GLY A 771 -41.89 -19.90 -20.48
N LEU A 772 -41.20 -18.76 -20.50
CA LEU A 772 -41.11 -17.86 -19.34
C LEU A 772 -42.45 -17.16 -19.06
N ARG A 773 -43.14 -16.66 -20.09
CA ARG A 773 -44.47 -16.03 -19.93
C ARG A 773 -45.52 -17.00 -19.39
N ALA A 774 -45.46 -18.26 -19.81
CA ALA A 774 -46.36 -19.30 -19.33
C ALA A 774 -46.16 -19.63 -17.85
N GLN A 775 -44.92 -19.49 -17.34
CA GLN A 775 -44.60 -19.71 -15.92
C GLN A 775 -44.95 -18.50 -15.04
N ASP A 776 -44.78 -17.27 -15.54
CA ASP A 776 -45.03 -16.04 -14.80
C ASP A 776 -45.51 -14.90 -15.72
N GLU A 777 -46.79 -14.56 -15.66
CA GLU A 777 -47.38 -13.49 -16.49
C GLU A 777 -46.79 -12.10 -16.21
N LYS A 778 -46.12 -11.89 -15.07
CA LYS A 778 -45.49 -10.61 -14.71
C LYS A 778 -44.09 -10.45 -15.28
N ILE A 779 -43.51 -11.50 -15.87
CA ILE A 779 -42.21 -11.39 -16.52
C ILE A 779 -42.35 -10.66 -17.85
N HIS A 780 -41.51 -9.66 -18.07
CA HIS A 780 -41.46 -8.96 -19.35
C HIS A 780 -40.31 -9.52 -20.17
N VAL A 781 -40.60 -10.06 -21.34
CA VAL A 781 -39.59 -10.66 -22.22
C VAL A 781 -39.72 -10.14 -23.65
N GLU A 782 -38.59 -9.80 -24.25
CA GLU A 782 -38.48 -9.27 -25.61
C GLU A 782 -37.29 -9.84 -26.35
N VAL A 783 -37.46 -10.11 -27.64
CA VAL A 783 -36.32 -10.44 -28.52
C VAL A 783 -35.76 -9.12 -29.04
N ALA A 784 -34.51 -8.85 -28.71
CA ALA A 784 -33.79 -7.64 -29.12
C ALA A 784 -32.79 -7.96 -30.23
N LEU A 785 -32.69 -7.05 -31.19
CA LEU A 785 -31.69 -7.08 -32.26
C LEU A 785 -30.64 -6.00 -32.01
N ASP A 786 -29.38 -6.34 -32.25
CA ASP A 786 -28.27 -5.38 -32.21
C ASP A 786 -28.42 -4.35 -33.35
N SER A 787 -27.87 -3.14 -33.19
CA SER A 787 -28.05 -2.05 -34.16
C SER A 787 -27.53 -2.37 -35.57
N ASP A 788 -26.55 -3.27 -35.67
CA ASP A 788 -25.92 -3.75 -36.90
C ASP A 788 -26.62 -4.99 -37.49
N ALA A 789 -27.70 -5.48 -36.88
CA ALA A 789 -28.40 -6.68 -37.32
C ALA A 789 -28.93 -6.61 -38.76
N ALA A 790 -29.14 -5.40 -39.29
CA ALA A 790 -29.56 -5.18 -40.68
C ALA A 790 -28.39 -5.14 -41.68
N GLU A 791 -27.14 -5.02 -41.20
CA GLU A 791 -25.95 -4.85 -42.05
C GLU A 791 -25.30 -6.20 -42.41
N THR A 792 -25.31 -7.17 -41.49
CA THR A 792 -24.72 -8.51 -41.70
C THR A 792 -25.52 -9.61 -41.01
N ASP A 793 -25.65 -10.77 -41.66
CA ASP A 793 -26.41 -11.94 -41.16
C ASP A 793 -25.53 -13.07 -40.59
N ILE A 794 -24.20 -12.97 -40.76
CA ILE A 794 -23.23 -13.94 -40.22
C ILE A 794 -22.74 -13.59 -38.81
N HIS A 795 -23.06 -12.40 -38.30
CA HIS A 795 -22.73 -11.96 -36.94
C HIS A 795 -23.76 -12.48 -35.93
N ASP A 796 -23.32 -12.73 -34.70
CA ASP A 796 -24.25 -12.85 -33.57
C ASP A 796 -24.89 -11.47 -33.32
N ASN A 797 -26.18 -11.32 -33.61
CA ASN A 797 -26.86 -10.02 -33.63
C ASN A 797 -28.21 -10.02 -32.90
N CYS A 798 -28.53 -11.07 -32.17
CA CYS A 798 -29.81 -11.22 -31.47
C CYS A 798 -29.64 -11.66 -30.01
N SER A 799 -30.57 -11.24 -29.16
CA SER A 799 -30.60 -11.60 -27.75
C SER A 799 -32.03 -11.63 -27.22
N LEU A 800 -32.23 -12.28 -26.07
CA LEU A 800 -33.48 -12.25 -25.32
C LEU A 800 -33.32 -11.35 -24.09
N GLU A 801 -34.09 -10.28 -24.03
CA GLU A 801 -34.19 -9.41 -22.86
C GLU A 801 -35.29 -9.91 -21.93
N VAL A 802 -34.95 -10.03 -20.65
CA VAL A 802 -35.83 -10.54 -19.59
C VAL A 802 -35.82 -9.57 -18.42
N LEU A 803 -36.93 -8.89 -18.19
CA LEU A 803 -37.17 -8.07 -17.01
C LEU A 803 -38.03 -8.84 -16.02
N THR A 804 -37.40 -9.28 -14.94
CA THR A 804 -37.99 -10.11 -13.89
C THR A 804 -38.95 -9.29 -13.01
N PRO A 805 -39.97 -9.93 -12.40
CA PRO A 805 -40.85 -9.24 -11.45
C PRO A 805 -40.12 -8.70 -10.21
N ALA A 806 -38.92 -9.23 -9.92
CA ALA A 806 -38.03 -8.72 -8.87
C ALA A 806 -37.37 -7.38 -9.23
N GLY A 807 -37.58 -6.86 -10.44
CA GLY A 807 -37.08 -5.56 -10.88
C GLY A 807 -35.67 -5.59 -11.48
N PHE A 808 -35.20 -6.77 -11.91
CA PHE A 808 -33.88 -6.97 -12.53
C PHE A 808 -34.01 -7.37 -13.99
N ALA A 809 -33.17 -6.80 -14.86
CA ALA A 809 -33.12 -7.10 -16.28
C ALA A 809 -31.90 -7.94 -16.67
N PHE A 810 -32.10 -8.93 -17.51
CA PHE A 810 -31.08 -9.80 -18.08
C PHE A 810 -31.12 -9.77 -19.60
N ARG A 811 -29.96 -9.84 -20.24
CA ARG A 811 -29.85 -9.98 -21.71
C ARG A 811 -29.14 -11.30 -22.00
N LEU A 812 -29.86 -12.24 -22.60
CA LEU A 812 -29.42 -13.62 -22.80
C LEU A 812 -29.00 -13.84 -24.25
N ARG A 813 -27.84 -14.45 -24.46
CA ARG A 813 -27.33 -14.87 -25.78
C ARG A 813 -27.10 -16.37 -25.84
N ILE A 814 -27.16 -17.00 -27.02
CA ILE A 814 -26.94 -18.44 -27.17
C ILE A 814 -25.56 -18.71 -27.76
N TYR A 815 -24.75 -19.51 -27.07
CA TYR A 815 -23.47 -20.00 -27.57
C TYR A 815 -23.66 -21.26 -28.42
N HIS A 816 -23.06 -21.27 -29.61
CA HIS A 816 -22.98 -22.44 -30.47
C HIS A 816 -21.55 -22.64 -31.02
N ASP A 817 -20.91 -23.76 -30.67
CA ASP A 817 -19.49 -24.03 -30.97
C ASP A 817 -19.19 -24.17 -32.48
N ARG A 818 -20.17 -24.58 -33.28
CA ARG A 818 -20.02 -24.74 -34.74
C ARG A 818 -19.77 -23.43 -35.47
N GLU A 819 -20.27 -22.30 -34.96
CA GLU A 819 -20.11 -20.98 -35.60
C GLU A 819 -18.62 -20.64 -35.80
N LYS A 820 -17.79 -20.84 -34.77
CA LYS A 820 -16.34 -20.67 -34.86
C LYS A 820 -15.73 -21.55 -35.96
N THR A 821 -16.14 -22.82 -36.04
CA THR A 821 -15.60 -23.75 -37.03
C THR A 821 -15.93 -23.31 -38.47
N LEU A 822 -17.14 -22.79 -38.68
CA LEU A 822 -17.57 -22.27 -39.99
C LEU A 822 -16.79 -21.00 -40.37
N LEU A 823 -16.61 -20.09 -39.42
CA LEU A 823 -15.84 -18.86 -39.62
C LEU A 823 -14.37 -19.16 -39.93
N ASP A 824 -13.74 -20.06 -39.18
CA ASP A 824 -12.36 -20.51 -39.43
C ASP A 824 -12.22 -21.15 -40.83
N GLY A 825 -13.25 -21.90 -41.25
CA GLY A 825 -13.34 -22.46 -42.60
C GLY A 825 -13.36 -21.40 -43.69
N ILE A 826 -14.18 -20.35 -43.53
CA ILE A 826 -14.24 -19.22 -44.47
C ILE A 826 -12.90 -18.48 -44.53
N ILE A 827 -12.25 -18.26 -43.38
CA ILE A 827 -10.98 -17.52 -43.30
C ILE A 827 -9.84 -18.30 -43.95
N SER A 828 -9.87 -19.62 -43.87
CA SER A 828 -8.81 -20.51 -44.37
C SER A 828 -8.97 -20.87 -45.85
N ASP A 829 -10.13 -20.62 -46.45
CA ASP A 829 -10.38 -20.96 -47.86
C ASP A 829 -9.79 -19.90 -48.81
N PRO A 830 -8.77 -20.25 -49.63
CA PRO A 830 -8.15 -19.31 -50.55
C PRO A 830 -9.07 -18.87 -51.71
N LYS A 831 -10.21 -19.54 -51.92
CA LYS A 831 -11.18 -19.20 -52.98
C LYS A 831 -12.14 -18.08 -52.59
N VAL A 832 -12.20 -17.73 -51.31
CA VAL A 832 -13.12 -16.71 -50.78
C VAL A 832 -12.57 -15.31 -51.04
N LEU A 833 -13.46 -14.38 -51.40
CA LEU A 833 -13.08 -12.99 -51.67
C LEU A 833 -12.53 -12.29 -50.41
N PRO A 834 -11.51 -11.42 -50.52
CA PRO A 834 -10.87 -10.80 -49.36
C PRO A 834 -11.80 -10.03 -48.40
N TRP A 835 -12.85 -9.38 -48.92
CA TRP A 835 -13.82 -8.63 -48.10
C TRP A 835 -14.74 -9.56 -47.29
N VAL A 836 -15.07 -10.74 -47.83
CA VAL A 836 -15.81 -11.79 -47.09
C VAL A 836 -14.94 -12.35 -45.97
N VAL A 837 -13.65 -12.59 -46.26
CA VAL A 837 -12.68 -13.00 -45.23
C VAL A 837 -12.56 -11.93 -44.14
N ALA A 838 -12.56 -10.65 -44.50
CA ALA A 838 -12.54 -9.55 -43.53
C ALA A 838 -13.80 -9.55 -42.64
N GLY A 839 -14.99 -9.73 -43.21
CA GLY A 839 -16.23 -9.89 -42.46
C GLY A 839 -16.23 -11.11 -41.54
N ALA A 840 -15.76 -12.26 -42.03
CA ALA A 840 -15.65 -13.48 -41.22
C ALA A 840 -14.64 -13.33 -40.05
N LYS A 841 -13.53 -12.60 -40.25
CA LYS A 841 -12.59 -12.27 -39.17
C LYS A 841 -13.23 -11.40 -38.10
N ASP A 842 -14.04 -10.42 -38.50
CA ASP A 842 -14.75 -9.57 -37.55
C ASP A 842 -15.83 -10.34 -36.78
N ALA A 843 -16.62 -11.17 -37.48
CA ALA A 843 -17.60 -12.07 -36.88
C ALA A 843 -16.95 -13.04 -35.87
N LEU A 844 -15.79 -13.63 -36.22
CA LEU A 844 -15.04 -14.52 -35.34
C LEU A 844 -14.54 -13.79 -34.10
N ARG A 845 -14.00 -12.57 -34.27
CA ARG A 845 -13.56 -11.73 -33.15
C ARG A 845 -14.71 -11.44 -32.18
N ILE A 846 -15.89 -11.10 -32.67
CA ILE A 846 -17.09 -10.86 -31.84
C ILE A 846 -17.50 -12.15 -31.13
N HIS A 847 -17.52 -13.28 -31.84
CA HIS A 847 -17.88 -14.58 -31.29
C HIS A 847 -16.93 -15.02 -30.16
N GLU A 848 -15.61 -14.96 -30.38
CA GLU A 848 -14.62 -15.33 -29.36
C GLU A 848 -14.67 -14.41 -28.14
N MET A 849 -14.79 -13.09 -28.35
CA MET A 849 -14.91 -12.11 -27.27
C MET A 849 -16.14 -12.40 -26.40
N ARG A 850 -17.32 -12.53 -27.02
CA ARG A 850 -18.58 -12.73 -26.29
C ARG A 850 -18.63 -14.09 -25.63
N PHE A 851 -18.36 -15.17 -26.36
CA PHE A 851 -18.70 -16.52 -25.91
C PHE A 851 -17.57 -17.29 -25.24
N LEU A 852 -16.31 -16.94 -25.50
CA LEU A 852 -15.16 -17.64 -24.93
C LEU A 852 -14.47 -16.78 -23.86
N HIS A 853 -14.14 -15.54 -24.21
CA HIS A 853 -13.33 -14.68 -23.37
C HIS A 853 -14.11 -14.07 -22.20
N ALA A 854 -15.29 -13.50 -22.45
CA ALA A 854 -16.07 -12.83 -21.40
C ALA A 854 -16.51 -13.78 -20.25
N PRO A 855 -17.00 -15.01 -20.50
CA PRO A 855 -17.33 -15.94 -19.42
C PRO A 855 -16.11 -16.34 -18.58
N ARG A 856 -14.97 -16.58 -19.22
CA ARG A 856 -13.72 -16.94 -18.53
C ARG A 856 -13.20 -15.80 -17.67
N HIS A 857 -13.19 -14.58 -18.22
CA HIS A 857 -12.82 -13.38 -17.48
C HIS A 857 -13.76 -13.12 -16.30
N HIS A 858 -15.07 -13.28 -16.51
CA HIS A 858 -16.06 -13.16 -15.45
C HIS A 858 -15.76 -14.13 -14.29
N ALA A 859 -15.55 -15.41 -14.60
CA ALA A 859 -15.23 -16.42 -13.60
C ALA A 859 -13.94 -16.09 -12.83
N ALA A 860 -12.90 -15.66 -13.54
CA ALA A 860 -11.62 -15.32 -12.92
C ALA A 860 -11.73 -14.09 -12.00
N VAL A 861 -12.41 -13.04 -12.44
CA VAL A 861 -12.62 -11.81 -11.67
C VAL A 861 -13.53 -12.03 -10.47
N ALA A 862 -14.58 -12.86 -10.60
CA ALA A 862 -15.44 -13.24 -9.48
C ALA A 862 -14.64 -14.00 -8.41
N ALA A 863 -13.82 -14.97 -8.81
CA ALA A 863 -12.93 -15.69 -7.90
C ALA A 863 -11.91 -14.77 -7.22
N LEU A 864 -11.33 -13.82 -7.97
CA LEU A 864 -10.42 -12.81 -7.43
C LEU A 864 -11.10 -11.90 -6.39
N SER A 865 -12.35 -11.50 -6.64
CA SER A 865 -13.15 -10.69 -5.71
C SER A 865 -13.46 -11.43 -4.40
N HIS A 866 -13.60 -12.76 -4.46
CA HIS A 866 -13.74 -13.60 -3.27
C HIS A 866 -12.41 -13.74 -2.50
N ARG A 867 -11.28 -13.87 -3.21
CA ARG A 867 -9.94 -13.93 -2.60
C ARG A 867 -9.56 -12.61 -1.93
N PHE A 868 -9.90 -11.49 -2.56
CA PHE A 868 -9.58 -10.13 -2.10
C PHE A 868 -10.85 -9.27 -2.01
N PRO A 869 -11.50 -9.18 -0.83
CA PRO A 869 -12.77 -8.45 -0.67
C PRO A 869 -12.73 -6.96 -1.07
N VAL A 870 -11.55 -6.36 -1.09
CA VAL A 870 -11.31 -4.94 -1.42
C VAL A 870 -11.10 -4.71 -2.92
N TYR A 871 -10.83 -5.76 -3.69
CA TYR A 871 -10.61 -5.67 -5.14
C TYR A 871 -11.81 -5.08 -5.86
N ALA A 872 -13.01 -5.66 -5.68
CA ALA A 872 -14.22 -5.18 -6.36
C ALA A 872 -14.57 -3.72 -5.99
N PRO A 873 -14.59 -3.30 -4.70
CA PRO A 873 -14.71 -1.88 -4.33
C PRO A 873 -13.68 -0.96 -5.03
N THR A 874 -12.44 -1.43 -5.22
CA THR A 874 -11.40 -0.65 -5.90
C THR A 874 -11.69 -0.50 -7.39
N VAL A 875 -12.10 -1.58 -8.08
CA VAL A 875 -12.53 -1.52 -9.49
C VAL A 875 -13.64 -0.49 -9.66
N ARG A 876 -14.64 -0.51 -8.76
CA ARG A 876 -15.76 0.45 -8.79
C ARG A 876 -15.29 1.90 -8.73
N LEU A 877 -14.31 2.20 -7.88
CA LEU A 877 -13.72 3.54 -7.79
C LEU A 877 -12.96 3.94 -9.05
N VAL A 878 -12.18 3.04 -9.63
CA VAL A 878 -11.39 3.34 -10.84
C VAL A 878 -12.29 3.51 -12.07
N VAL A 879 -13.30 2.65 -12.22
CA VAL A 879 -14.35 2.80 -13.25
C VAL A 879 -15.05 4.14 -13.08
N ARG A 880 -15.43 4.48 -11.85
CA ARG A 880 -16.08 5.76 -11.56
C ARG A 880 -15.17 6.96 -11.85
N TRP A 881 -13.89 6.86 -11.53
CA TRP A 881 -12.89 7.89 -11.78
C TRP A 881 -12.65 8.12 -13.29
N LEU A 882 -12.47 7.05 -14.07
CA LEU A 882 -12.34 7.13 -15.53
C LEU A 882 -13.61 7.68 -16.19
N GLY A 883 -14.78 7.27 -15.70
CA GLY A 883 -16.08 7.77 -16.16
C GLY A 883 -16.21 9.27 -15.91
N ALA A 884 -15.99 9.69 -14.67
CA ALA A 884 -16.06 11.10 -14.28
C ALA A 884 -15.09 12.01 -15.05
N HIS A 885 -13.98 11.45 -15.56
CA HIS A 885 -13.03 12.14 -16.44
C HIS A 885 -13.32 12.00 -17.94
N LEU A 886 -14.47 11.46 -18.33
CA LEU A 886 -14.94 11.26 -19.71
C LEU A 886 -14.15 10.23 -20.53
N LEU A 887 -13.29 9.44 -19.88
CA LEU A 887 -12.33 8.55 -20.55
C LEU A 887 -12.80 7.10 -20.67
N LEU A 888 -13.81 6.69 -19.88
CA LEU A 888 -14.29 5.31 -19.83
C LEU A 888 -14.89 4.82 -21.16
N THR A 889 -15.35 5.72 -22.03
CA THR A 889 -15.81 5.37 -23.39
C THR A 889 -14.69 4.84 -24.30
N HIS A 890 -13.43 5.05 -23.94
CA HIS A 890 -12.24 4.59 -24.67
C HIS A 890 -11.50 3.44 -23.97
N VAL A 891 -11.98 3.01 -22.80
CA VAL A 891 -11.35 1.99 -21.96
C VAL A 891 -12.41 0.97 -21.55
N SER A 892 -12.28 -0.27 -21.99
CA SER A 892 -13.23 -1.33 -21.61
C SER A 892 -13.17 -1.63 -20.10
N HIS A 893 -14.30 -2.10 -19.55
CA HIS A 893 -14.41 -2.42 -18.13
C HIS A 893 -13.42 -3.53 -17.72
N GLU A 894 -13.19 -4.48 -18.62
CA GLU A 894 -12.24 -5.59 -18.45
C GLU A 894 -10.79 -5.10 -18.34
N LEU A 895 -10.38 -4.09 -19.11
CA LEU A 895 -9.05 -3.47 -18.95
C LEU A 895 -8.90 -2.82 -17.57
N VAL A 896 -9.95 -2.16 -17.06
CA VAL A 896 -9.92 -1.57 -15.72
C VAL A 896 -9.76 -2.65 -14.65
N GLU A 897 -10.49 -3.76 -14.78
CA GLU A 897 -10.36 -4.92 -13.89
C GLU A 897 -8.95 -5.49 -13.89
N LEU A 898 -8.32 -5.65 -15.06
CA LEU A 898 -6.94 -6.14 -15.16
C LEU A 898 -5.92 -5.17 -14.54
N ILE A 899 -6.07 -3.87 -14.76
CA ILE A 899 -5.21 -2.83 -14.16
C ILE A 899 -5.30 -2.89 -12.63
N VAL A 900 -6.51 -3.03 -12.08
CA VAL A 900 -6.69 -3.15 -10.63
C VAL A 900 -6.17 -4.49 -10.14
N ALA A 901 -6.37 -5.58 -10.88
CA ALA A 901 -5.93 -6.93 -10.49
C ALA A 901 -4.41 -6.99 -10.31
N ARG A 902 -3.65 -6.26 -11.14
CA ARG A 902 -2.19 -6.11 -10.99
C ARG A 902 -1.78 -5.76 -9.56
N GLU A 903 -2.49 -4.83 -8.91
CA GLU A 903 -2.14 -4.36 -7.57
C GLU A 903 -2.38 -5.40 -6.46
N PHE A 904 -3.28 -6.34 -6.68
CA PHE A 904 -3.58 -7.42 -5.72
C PHE A 904 -2.77 -8.69 -5.99
N LEU A 905 -2.33 -8.88 -7.24
CA LEU A 905 -1.57 -10.05 -7.69
C LEU A 905 -0.05 -9.86 -7.61
N LYS A 906 0.45 -8.62 -7.56
CA LYS A 906 1.89 -8.38 -7.35
C LYS A 906 2.34 -8.82 -5.95
N PRO A 907 3.59 -9.28 -5.77
CA PRO A 907 4.11 -9.65 -4.45
C PRO A 907 4.19 -8.47 -3.48
N GLY A 908 4.23 -8.78 -2.18
CA GLY A 908 4.36 -7.80 -1.11
C GLY A 908 3.05 -7.49 -0.37
N ILE A 909 3.04 -6.37 0.38
CA ILE A 909 1.90 -6.01 1.24
C ILE A 909 0.72 -5.58 0.37
N ARG A 910 -0.31 -6.44 0.29
CA ARG A 910 -1.54 -6.16 -0.46
C ARG A 910 -2.41 -5.11 0.26
N PRO A 911 -3.08 -4.21 -0.47
CA PRO A 911 -3.97 -3.22 0.13
C PRO A 911 -5.23 -3.89 0.69
N ALA A 912 -5.66 -3.46 1.87
CA ALA A 912 -6.85 -3.92 2.59
C ALA A 912 -7.90 -2.80 2.79
N SER A 913 -7.71 -1.63 2.17
CA SER A 913 -8.75 -0.61 2.01
C SER A 913 -8.85 -0.10 0.57
N ALA A 914 -10.06 0.26 0.16
CA ALA A 914 -10.32 0.76 -1.19
C ALA A 914 -9.60 2.10 -1.50
N PRO A 915 -9.52 3.07 -0.55
CA PRO A 915 -8.74 4.30 -0.78
C PRO A 915 -7.26 4.05 -1.06
N THR A 916 -6.62 3.17 -0.29
CA THR A 916 -5.19 2.86 -0.46
C THR A 916 -4.95 2.07 -1.74
N ALA A 917 -5.82 1.11 -2.05
CA ALA A 917 -5.77 0.38 -3.33
C ALA A 917 -5.96 1.33 -4.53
N PHE A 918 -6.93 2.26 -4.46
CA PHE A 918 -7.14 3.28 -5.48
C PHE A 918 -5.90 4.15 -5.68
N ALA A 919 -5.32 4.69 -4.59
CA ALA A 919 -4.11 5.51 -4.66
C ALA A 919 -2.92 4.76 -5.31
N ARG A 920 -2.78 3.45 -5.04
CA ARG A 920 -1.76 2.61 -5.67
C ARG A 920 -2.03 2.36 -7.15
N VAL A 921 -3.29 2.13 -7.56
CA VAL A 921 -3.66 2.02 -8.97
C VAL A 921 -3.36 3.31 -9.73
N ILE A 922 -3.71 4.46 -9.15
CA ILE A 922 -3.38 5.77 -9.75
C ILE A 922 -1.86 5.97 -9.84
N GLN A 923 -1.10 5.55 -8.84
CA GLN A 923 0.37 5.57 -8.88
C GLN A 923 0.93 4.68 -10.00
N THR A 924 0.36 3.49 -10.20
CA THR A 924 0.73 2.58 -11.30
C THR A 924 0.43 3.22 -12.66
N LEU A 925 -0.76 3.80 -12.85
CA LEU A 925 -1.10 4.51 -14.09
C LEU A 925 -0.20 5.72 -14.37
N LYS A 926 0.20 6.46 -13.32
CA LYS A 926 1.14 7.58 -13.42
C LYS A 926 2.53 7.12 -13.88
N ASN A 927 3.03 6.05 -13.28
CA ASN A 927 4.42 5.60 -13.46
C ASN A 927 4.59 4.67 -14.66
N TRP A 928 3.52 4.08 -15.18
CA TRP A 928 3.58 3.11 -16.27
C TRP A 928 4.09 3.73 -17.58
N THR A 929 5.23 3.24 -18.04
CA THR A 929 5.86 3.55 -19.34
C THR A 929 5.23 2.72 -20.46
N TRP A 930 3.91 2.83 -20.63
CA TRP A 930 3.09 2.02 -21.57
C TRP A 930 3.55 2.03 -23.04
N ARG A 931 4.39 2.99 -23.44
CA ARG A 931 5.02 3.01 -24.78
C ARG A 931 6.04 1.88 -24.96
N GLU A 932 6.71 1.49 -23.90
CA GLU A 932 7.86 0.58 -23.92
C GLU A 932 7.52 -0.76 -23.27
N GLU A 933 6.67 -0.75 -22.24
CA GLU A 933 6.46 -1.91 -21.36
C GLU A 933 5.00 -2.36 -21.29
N PRO A 934 4.73 -3.67 -21.34
CA PRO A 934 3.39 -4.21 -21.08
C PRO A 934 3.06 -4.19 -19.59
N LEU A 935 1.77 -4.23 -19.26
CA LEU A 935 1.30 -4.51 -17.90
C LEU A 935 1.00 -6.01 -17.77
N VAL A 936 1.77 -6.73 -16.95
CA VAL A 936 1.64 -8.20 -16.82
C VAL A 936 0.71 -8.56 -15.66
N VAL A 937 -0.38 -9.27 -15.97
CA VAL A 937 -1.43 -9.63 -15.01
C VAL A 937 -1.67 -11.14 -15.05
N PRO A 938 -1.10 -11.91 -14.10
CA PRO A 938 -1.29 -13.36 -14.02
C PRO A 938 -2.67 -13.72 -13.44
N LEU A 939 -3.73 -13.34 -14.14
CA LEU A 939 -5.11 -13.42 -13.63
C LEU A 939 -5.58 -14.86 -13.49
N TYR A 940 -5.30 -15.72 -14.48
CA TYR A 940 -5.89 -17.04 -14.54
C TYR A 940 -5.13 -18.05 -13.69
N SER A 941 -3.81 -17.90 -13.55
CA SER A 941 -2.99 -18.75 -12.67
C SER A 941 -3.06 -18.34 -11.21
N ALA A 942 -3.54 -17.13 -10.89
CA ALA A 942 -3.81 -16.72 -9.50
C ALA A 942 -4.89 -17.55 -8.80
N LEU A 943 -5.54 -18.47 -9.51
CA LEU A 943 -6.49 -19.43 -8.95
C LEU A 943 -5.86 -20.80 -8.68
N ASP A 944 -4.62 -21.02 -9.12
CA ASP A 944 -3.87 -22.28 -8.99
C ASP A 944 -2.79 -22.19 -7.90
N ASP A 945 -2.51 -23.29 -7.19
CA ASP A 945 -1.47 -23.35 -6.14
C ASP A 945 0.00 -23.27 -6.66
N HIS A 946 0.22 -23.24 -7.98
CA HIS A 946 1.54 -23.24 -8.63
C HIS A 946 1.93 -21.88 -9.26
N GLU A 947 1.76 -20.78 -8.51
CA GLU A 947 1.84 -19.38 -8.98
C GLU A 947 3.23 -18.98 -9.57
N GLY A 948 4.35 -19.31 -8.91
CA GLY A 948 5.64 -18.61 -9.17
C GLY A 948 6.37 -18.89 -10.50
N LYS A 949 6.28 -20.10 -11.08
CA LYS A 949 7.04 -20.43 -12.32
C LYS A 949 6.36 -19.92 -13.59
N ARG A 950 5.02 -19.90 -13.62
CA ARG A 950 4.25 -19.45 -14.79
C ARG A 950 4.31 -17.93 -14.96
N ASN A 951 4.35 -17.17 -13.86
CA ASN A 951 4.42 -15.71 -13.88
C ASN A 951 5.68 -15.17 -14.58
N ASN A 952 6.84 -15.76 -14.28
CA ASN A 952 8.10 -15.35 -14.91
C ASN A 952 8.14 -15.65 -16.42
N GLN A 953 7.51 -16.74 -16.84
CA GLN A 953 7.39 -17.06 -18.27
C GLN A 953 6.46 -16.06 -18.97
N LEU A 954 5.30 -15.78 -18.37
CA LEU A 954 4.36 -14.79 -18.88
C LEU A 954 5.00 -13.41 -19.03
N ALA A 955 5.78 -12.95 -18.06
CA ALA A 955 6.44 -11.64 -18.12
C ALA A 955 7.39 -11.54 -19.33
N ARG A 956 8.22 -12.57 -19.55
CA ARG A 956 9.14 -12.62 -20.69
C ARG A 956 8.41 -12.66 -22.03
N ASP A 957 7.35 -13.46 -22.11
CA ASP A 957 6.56 -13.58 -23.34
C ASP A 957 5.82 -12.29 -23.65
N ALA A 958 5.27 -11.62 -22.63
CA ALA A 958 4.62 -10.33 -22.73
C ALA A 958 5.59 -9.22 -23.20
N GLU A 959 6.80 -9.16 -22.63
CA GLU A 959 7.84 -8.20 -23.06
C GLU A 959 8.21 -8.40 -24.53
N ASN A 960 8.41 -9.64 -24.96
CA ASN A 960 8.74 -9.97 -26.35
C ASN A 960 7.58 -9.63 -27.29
N ALA A 961 6.34 -9.93 -26.90
CA ALA A 961 5.15 -9.59 -27.66
C ALA A 961 4.99 -8.07 -27.80
N CYS A 962 5.16 -7.32 -26.70
CA CYS A 962 5.10 -5.87 -26.68
C CYS A 962 6.18 -5.27 -27.60
N ARG A 963 7.44 -5.68 -27.48
CA ARG A 963 8.53 -5.20 -28.36
C ARG A 963 8.25 -5.47 -29.83
N THR A 964 7.71 -6.64 -30.15
CA THR A 964 7.34 -7.01 -31.52
C THR A 964 6.23 -6.09 -32.03
N LEU A 965 5.17 -5.89 -31.24
CA LEU A 965 4.06 -5.01 -31.56
C LEU A 965 4.52 -3.57 -31.79
N ARG A 966 5.40 -3.04 -30.93
CA ARG A 966 5.97 -1.68 -31.06
C ARG A 966 6.86 -1.51 -32.28
N ARG A 967 7.54 -2.58 -32.71
CA ARG A 967 8.34 -2.58 -33.95
C ARG A 967 7.46 -2.60 -35.20
N GLU A 968 6.37 -3.37 -35.19
CA GLU A 968 5.41 -3.45 -36.29
C GLU A 968 4.54 -2.18 -36.41
N ASP A 969 4.19 -1.57 -35.28
CA ASP A 969 3.33 -0.40 -35.20
C ASP A 969 3.95 0.70 -34.31
N PRO A 970 4.97 1.41 -34.83
CA PRO A 970 5.62 2.51 -34.11
C PRO A 970 4.68 3.70 -33.88
N THR A 971 3.61 3.80 -34.67
CA THR A 971 2.58 4.84 -34.54
C THR A 971 1.53 4.53 -33.47
N LEU A 972 1.54 3.32 -32.90
CA LEU A 972 0.57 2.84 -31.91
C LEU A 972 -0.89 2.91 -32.42
N GLY A 973 -1.09 2.65 -33.71
CA GLY A 973 -2.41 2.60 -34.34
C GLY A 973 -3.30 1.47 -33.81
N ARG A 974 -2.71 0.36 -33.37
CA ARG A 974 -3.39 -0.78 -32.70
C ARG A 974 -3.75 -0.49 -31.23
N GLY A 975 -3.22 0.60 -30.68
CA GLY A 975 -3.53 1.08 -29.33
C GLY A 975 -2.31 1.24 -28.42
N ALA A 976 -2.51 2.02 -27.36
CA ALA A 976 -1.46 2.44 -26.44
C ALA A 976 -1.12 1.39 -25.39
N TRP A 977 -2.14 0.79 -24.77
CA TRP A 977 -1.98 -0.17 -23.69
C TRP A 977 -1.79 -1.59 -24.22
N VAL A 978 -0.87 -2.31 -23.59
CA VAL A 978 -0.66 -3.76 -23.76
C VAL A 978 -0.78 -4.35 -22.38
N ILE A 979 -1.87 -5.07 -22.11
CA ILE A 979 -2.14 -5.69 -20.80
C ILE A 979 -2.19 -7.19 -20.98
N SER A 980 -1.09 -7.86 -20.63
CA SER A 980 -0.88 -9.27 -20.95
C SER A 980 -1.35 -10.19 -19.82
N THR A 981 -2.04 -11.26 -20.19
CA THR A 981 -2.46 -12.36 -19.30
C THR A 981 -1.99 -13.70 -19.87
N GLU A 982 -2.13 -14.79 -19.11
CA GLU A 982 -1.79 -16.15 -19.56
C GLU A 982 -2.57 -16.57 -20.80
N GLU A 983 -3.80 -16.10 -20.93
CA GLU A 983 -4.64 -16.39 -22.09
C GLU A 983 -4.50 -15.35 -23.22
N ASP A 984 -3.94 -14.17 -22.95
CA ASP A 984 -3.74 -13.09 -23.92
C ASP A 984 -2.38 -12.41 -23.71
N VAL A 985 -1.33 -13.04 -24.24
CA VAL A 985 0.04 -12.52 -24.15
C VAL A 985 0.21 -11.22 -24.94
N GLN A 986 -0.53 -11.05 -26.04
CA GLN A 986 -0.46 -9.83 -26.87
C GLN A 986 -1.16 -8.64 -26.23
N GLY A 987 -2.09 -8.89 -25.30
CA GLY A 987 -2.78 -7.87 -24.51
C GLY A 987 -3.73 -6.99 -25.32
N LEU A 988 -4.32 -7.55 -26.38
CA LEU A 988 -5.20 -6.84 -27.33
C LEU A 988 -6.66 -7.31 -27.28
N ARG A 989 -6.97 -8.36 -26.50
CA ARG A 989 -8.30 -9.01 -26.43
C ARG A 989 -9.43 -8.05 -26.08
N TRP A 990 -9.16 -7.10 -25.18
CA TRP A 990 -10.14 -6.15 -24.67
C TRP A 990 -10.07 -4.77 -25.33
N GLY A 991 -9.41 -4.69 -26.49
CA GLY A 991 -9.07 -3.44 -27.16
C GLY A 991 -7.98 -2.68 -26.43
N SER A 992 -7.72 -1.45 -26.88
CA SER A 992 -6.70 -0.59 -26.29
C SER A 992 -7.01 0.88 -26.62
N PRO A 993 -6.87 1.82 -25.67
CA PRO A 993 -7.15 3.23 -25.91
C PRO A 993 -6.17 3.83 -26.92
N LYS A 994 -6.60 4.89 -27.61
CA LYS A 994 -5.70 5.69 -28.46
C LYS A 994 -4.58 6.32 -27.61
N PRO A 995 -3.37 6.56 -28.16
CA PRO A 995 -2.25 7.16 -27.43
C PRO A 995 -2.54 8.49 -26.73
N ILE A 996 -3.40 9.33 -27.33
CA ILE A 996 -3.83 10.60 -26.73
C ILE A 996 -4.64 10.39 -25.45
N VAL A 997 -5.49 9.37 -25.43
CA VAL A 997 -6.32 9.00 -24.27
C VAL A 997 -5.44 8.44 -23.18
N ALA A 998 -4.52 7.52 -23.50
CA ALA A 998 -3.57 6.95 -22.53
C ALA A 998 -2.68 8.04 -21.89
N ALA A 999 -2.16 8.98 -22.69
CA ALA A 999 -1.40 10.11 -22.19
C ALA A 999 -2.24 11.01 -21.28
N ARG A 1000 -3.52 11.25 -21.63
CA ARG A 1000 -4.45 12.01 -20.80
C ARG A 1000 -4.74 11.31 -19.47
N VAL A 1001 -4.95 9.99 -19.47
CA VAL A 1001 -5.10 9.19 -18.24
C VAL A 1001 -3.88 9.39 -17.33
N GLN A 1002 -2.66 9.33 -17.88
CA GLN A 1002 -1.42 9.50 -17.11
C GLN A 1002 -1.28 10.92 -16.51
N GLN A 1003 -1.67 11.96 -17.26
CA GLN A 1003 -1.70 13.34 -16.77
C GLN A 1003 -2.68 13.54 -15.61
N ILE A 1004 -3.91 13.03 -15.75
CA ILE A 1004 -4.92 13.12 -14.69
C ILE A 1004 -4.50 12.27 -13.49
N ALA A 1005 -3.95 11.07 -13.71
CA ALA A 1005 -3.43 10.23 -12.64
C ALA A 1005 -2.32 10.95 -11.85
N ASN A 1006 -1.46 11.73 -12.51
CA ASN A 1006 -0.48 12.55 -11.81
C ASN A 1006 -1.14 13.61 -10.93
N ALA A 1007 -2.12 14.36 -11.45
CA ALA A 1007 -2.85 15.39 -10.69
C ALA A 1007 -3.66 14.79 -9.52
N THR A 1008 -4.35 13.67 -9.75
CA THR A 1008 -5.10 12.94 -8.72
C THR A 1008 -4.18 12.43 -7.62
N LEU A 1009 -3.05 11.81 -7.97
CA LEU A 1009 -2.09 11.35 -6.97
C LEU A 1009 -1.49 12.52 -6.20
N GLU A 1010 -1.11 13.60 -6.88
CA GLU A 1010 -0.60 14.81 -6.22
C GLU A 1010 -1.61 15.34 -5.19
N HIS A 1011 -2.90 15.42 -5.53
CA HIS A 1011 -3.95 15.82 -4.59
C HIS A 1011 -4.03 14.88 -3.38
N ILE A 1012 -4.08 13.56 -3.61
CA ILE A 1012 -4.15 12.55 -2.55
C ILE A 1012 -2.95 12.63 -1.59
N LEU A 1013 -1.75 12.87 -2.11
CA LEU A 1013 -0.52 12.88 -1.32
C LEU A 1013 -0.25 14.22 -0.62
N SER A 1014 -0.71 15.35 -1.18
CA SER A 1014 -0.43 16.70 -0.66
C SER A 1014 -1.50 17.24 0.30
N HIS A 1015 -2.75 16.78 0.18
CA HIS A 1015 -3.86 17.34 0.97
C HIS A 1015 -4.20 16.48 2.20
N GLU A 1016 -4.65 17.15 3.26
CA GLU A 1016 -5.10 16.47 4.49
C GLU A 1016 -6.41 15.71 4.31
N LEU A 1017 -7.26 16.20 3.42
CA LEU A 1017 -8.54 15.59 3.06
C LEU A 1017 -8.59 15.42 1.54
N VAL A 1018 -9.04 14.25 1.10
CA VAL A 1018 -9.31 14.01 -0.31
C VAL A 1018 -10.66 14.61 -0.63
N GLU A 1019 -10.67 15.56 -1.56
CA GLU A 1019 -11.86 16.29 -1.96
C GLU A 1019 -12.49 15.70 -3.20
N LYS A 1020 -13.75 16.07 -3.47
CA LYS A 1020 -14.50 15.63 -4.67
C LYS A 1020 -13.86 16.06 -5.99
N THR A 1021 -12.96 17.03 -5.96
CA THR A 1021 -12.24 17.55 -7.13
C THR A 1021 -11.49 16.48 -7.92
N ILE A 1022 -11.03 15.40 -7.26
CA ILE A 1022 -10.38 14.28 -7.95
C ILE A 1022 -11.32 13.46 -8.85
N PHE A 1023 -12.63 13.73 -8.80
CA PHE A 1023 -13.67 13.17 -9.68
C PHE A 1023 -14.36 14.26 -10.53
N LEU A 1024 -13.76 15.44 -10.69
CA LEU A 1024 -14.29 16.50 -11.55
C LEU A 1024 -13.35 16.72 -12.73
N HIS A 1025 -13.91 16.77 -13.94
CA HIS A 1025 -13.13 16.93 -15.15
C HIS A 1025 -13.08 18.39 -15.64
N PRO A 1026 -11.90 18.96 -15.88
CA PRO A 1026 -11.79 20.25 -16.55
C PRO A 1026 -12.14 20.10 -18.04
N LEU A 1027 -13.15 20.84 -18.50
CA LEU A 1027 -13.61 20.83 -19.90
C LEU A 1027 -12.82 21.78 -20.81
N SER A 1028 -11.85 22.50 -20.26
CA SER A 1028 -11.07 23.48 -21.02
C SER A 1028 -10.27 22.84 -22.15
N ASP A 1029 -9.90 21.57 -22.08
CA ASP A 1029 -8.93 21.02 -23.03
C ASP A 1029 -9.56 20.48 -24.32
N TYR A 1030 -10.89 20.62 -24.47
CA TYR A 1030 -11.64 20.18 -25.65
C TYR A 1030 -11.90 21.31 -26.63
N ASP A 1031 -12.04 20.97 -27.92
CA ASP A 1031 -12.35 21.94 -28.97
C ASP A 1031 -13.81 22.39 -28.91
N PHE A 1032 -14.70 21.48 -28.53
CA PHE A 1032 -16.12 21.77 -28.30
C PHE A 1032 -16.73 20.85 -27.25
N VAL A 1033 -17.83 21.30 -26.64
CA VAL A 1033 -18.59 20.57 -25.62
C VAL A 1033 -20.08 20.67 -25.94
N ILE A 1034 -20.69 19.52 -26.17
CA ILE A 1034 -22.14 19.37 -26.35
C ILE A 1034 -22.78 19.22 -24.97
N ARG A 1035 -23.69 20.11 -24.62
CA ARG A 1035 -24.46 20.05 -23.36
C ARG A 1035 -25.76 19.30 -23.59
N LEU A 1036 -26.03 18.30 -22.76
CA LEU A 1036 -27.21 17.46 -22.85
C LEU A 1036 -28.29 17.89 -21.84
N ASN A 1037 -29.54 17.67 -22.19
CA ASN A 1037 -30.70 17.98 -21.36
C ASN A 1037 -30.86 16.94 -20.25
N GLN A 1038 -30.45 17.30 -19.05
CA GLN A 1038 -30.47 16.46 -17.85
C GLN A 1038 -31.83 15.80 -17.56
N ALA A 1039 -32.95 16.45 -17.92
CA ALA A 1039 -34.29 15.95 -17.65
C ALA A 1039 -34.66 14.69 -18.45
N VAL A 1040 -34.03 14.46 -19.60
CA VAL A 1040 -34.30 13.30 -20.48
C VAL A 1040 -33.23 12.20 -20.37
N LEU A 1041 -32.20 12.39 -19.53
CA LEU A 1041 -31.09 11.45 -19.38
C LEU A 1041 -31.37 10.41 -18.27
N PRO A 1042 -31.66 9.14 -18.58
CA PRO A 1042 -32.15 8.17 -17.59
C PRO A 1042 -31.22 7.82 -16.44
N ARG A 1043 -29.95 8.19 -16.57
CA ARG A 1043 -28.89 7.95 -15.58
C ARG A 1043 -28.46 9.21 -14.86
N TYR A 1044 -29.12 10.36 -15.02
CA TYR A 1044 -28.64 11.63 -14.47
C TYR A 1044 -28.49 11.61 -12.93
N GLY A 1045 -29.30 10.82 -12.21
CA GLY A 1045 -29.12 10.59 -10.77
C GLY A 1045 -27.79 9.94 -10.38
N GLU A 1046 -27.07 9.34 -11.33
CA GLU A 1046 -25.71 8.83 -11.16
C GLU A 1046 -24.64 9.91 -11.36
N ASN A 1047 -24.95 11.13 -11.81
CA ASN A 1047 -23.94 12.17 -12.07
C ASN A 1047 -23.14 12.53 -10.80
N ILE A 1048 -21.84 12.82 -10.94
CA ILE A 1048 -20.99 13.22 -9.80
C ILE A 1048 -21.56 14.45 -9.09
N ALA A 1049 -22.09 15.42 -9.81
CA ALA A 1049 -22.61 16.69 -9.29
C ALA A 1049 -24.07 16.92 -9.71
N ALA A 1050 -24.91 15.89 -9.57
CA ALA A 1050 -26.31 15.94 -9.96
C ALA A 1050 -27.11 17.04 -9.25
N ASP A 1051 -27.92 17.81 -9.98
CA ASP A 1051 -28.89 18.73 -9.40
C ASP A 1051 -30.19 17.99 -9.04
N HIS A 1052 -30.43 17.85 -7.75
CA HIS A 1052 -31.62 17.18 -7.20
C HIS A 1052 -32.94 17.83 -7.65
N ARG A 1053 -32.92 19.09 -8.10
CA ARG A 1053 -34.12 19.78 -8.61
C ARG A 1053 -34.70 19.12 -9.85
N VAL A 1054 -33.87 18.44 -10.65
CA VAL A 1054 -34.26 17.79 -11.92
C VAL A 1054 -35.34 16.73 -11.68
N TRP A 1055 -35.16 15.83 -10.71
CA TRP A 1055 -36.14 14.77 -10.41
C TRP A 1055 -37.17 15.13 -9.33
N THR A 1056 -36.93 16.19 -8.55
CA THR A 1056 -37.90 16.64 -7.52
C THR A 1056 -38.97 17.57 -8.09
N THR A 1057 -38.65 18.42 -9.07
CA THR A 1057 -39.61 19.35 -9.71
C THR A 1057 -40.55 18.65 -10.68
N ALA A 1058 -40.09 17.56 -11.32
CA ALA A 1058 -40.88 16.70 -12.20
C ALA A 1058 -42.13 16.10 -11.51
N ARG A 1059 -42.19 16.11 -10.17
CA ARG A 1059 -43.37 15.69 -9.39
C ARG A 1059 -44.61 16.58 -9.58
N LYS A 1060 -44.48 17.81 -10.07
CA LYS A 1060 -45.62 18.75 -10.21
C LYS A 1060 -46.52 18.46 -11.42
N PHE A 1061 -46.14 17.58 -12.34
CA PHE A 1061 -46.87 17.30 -13.59
C PHE A 1061 -47.14 15.79 -13.83
N ILE A 1062 -47.47 15.04 -12.77
CA ILE A 1062 -47.63 13.57 -12.82
C ILE A 1062 -48.90 13.10 -13.55
N ASN A 1063 -49.94 13.95 -13.67
CA ASN A 1063 -51.27 13.54 -14.12
C ASN A 1063 -51.42 13.23 -15.63
N ALA A 1064 -50.34 13.04 -16.39
CA ALA A 1064 -50.39 12.92 -17.86
C ALA A 1064 -49.53 11.79 -18.47
N ARG A 1065 -48.96 10.87 -17.67
CA ARG A 1065 -48.04 9.84 -18.19
C ARG A 1065 -48.58 8.42 -17.97
N ASP A 1066 -49.60 8.06 -18.75
CA ASP A 1066 -50.05 6.68 -18.89
C ASP A 1066 -49.15 5.93 -19.90
N GLY A 1067 -48.71 4.72 -19.55
CA GLY A 1067 -48.46 3.66 -20.54
C GLY A 1067 -47.07 3.51 -21.19
N THR A 1068 -46.00 4.19 -20.75
CA THR A 1068 -44.66 3.92 -21.34
C THR A 1068 -44.07 2.62 -20.82
N ARG A 1069 -43.94 1.63 -21.71
CA ARG A 1069 -43.29 0.34 -21.48
C ARG A 1069 -41.83 0.54 -20.99
N PRO A 1070 -41.34 -0.23 -20.00
CA PRO A 1070 -39.94 -0.16 -19.60
C PRO A 1070 -39.03 -0.60 -20.75
N LEU A 1071 -38.06 0.24 -21.10
CA LEU A 1071 -37.05 -0.06 -22.12
C LEU A 1071 -35.74 -0.45 -21.43
N VAL A 1072 -35.34 -1.71 -21.58
CA VAL A 1072 -34.12 -2.23 -20.96
C VAL A 1072 -32.90 -1.65 -21.69
N GLY A 1073 -31.94 -1.12 -20.93
CA GLY A 1073 -30.70 -0.58 -21.49
C GLY A 1073 -30.83 0.72 -22.28
N PHE A 1074 -32.03 1.30 -22.40
CA PHE A 1074 -32.23 2.55 -23.16
C PHE A 1074 -31.46 3.71 -22.52
N ASN A 1075 -30.51 4.26 -23.27
CA ASN A 1075 -29.67 5.37 -22.85
C ASN A 1075 -29.45 6.34 -24.02
N PRO A 1076 -30.28 7.39 -24.16
CA PRO A 1076 -30.23 8.30 -25.29
C PRO A 1076 -28.88 9.00 -25.47
N ALA A 1077 -28.14 9.27 -24.38
CA ALA A 1077 -26.80 9.85 -24.49
C ALA A 1077 -25.78 8.88 -25.11
N ALA A 1078 -25.87 7.59 -24.77
CA ALA A 1078 -24.99 6.57 -25.33
C ALA A 1078 -25.33 6.25 -26.79
N GLU A 1079 -26.62 6.18 -27.12
CA GLU A 1079 -27.09 6.00 -28.50
C GLU A 1079 -26.68 7.18 -29.38
N TYR A 1080 -26.91 8.41 -28.91
CA TYR A 1080 -26.47 9.62 -29.60
C TYR A 1080 -24.94 9.66 -29.78
N LEU A 1081 -24.17 9.29 -28.75
CA LEU A 1081 -22.71 9.18 -28.88
C LEU A 1081 -22.30 8.15 -29.95
N ALA A 1082 -22.98 7.00 -30.02
CA ALA A 1082 -22.71 5.99 -31.03
C ALA A 1082 -23.00 6.51 -32.45
N ASP A 1083 -24.09 7.26 -32.63
CA ASP A 1083 -24.42 7.90 -33.90
C ASP A 1083 -23.41 8.99 -34.30
N LEU A 1084 -22.92 9.77 -33.33
CA LEU A 1084 -21.83 10.73 -33.53
C LEU A 1084 -20.54 10.03 -33.95
N GLN A 1085 -20.18 8.91 -33.31
CA GLN A 1085 -18.99 8.15 -33.66
C GLN A 1085 -19.12 7.51 -35.05
N ARG A 1086 -20.29 6.99 -35.40
CA ARG A 1086 -20.57 6.42 -36.73
C ARG A 1086 -20.47 7.49 -37.83
N SER A 1087 -21.02 8.68 -37.57
CA SER A 1087 -21.15 9.74 -38.58
C SER A 1087 -19.92 10.65 -38.67
N PHE A 1088 -19.25 10.90 -37.56
CA PHE A 1088 -18.18 11.91 -37.44
C PHE A 1088 -16.90 11.39 -36.76
N GLY A 1089 -16.79 10.10 -36.46
CA GLY A 1089 -15.62 9.51 -35.78
C GLY A 1089 -14.30 9.60 -36.57
N HIS A 1090 -14.36 9.82 -37.89
CA HIS A 1090 -13.19 10.13 -38.73
C HIS A 1090 -12.78 11.61 -38.66
N LEU A 1091 -13.61 12.49 -38.11
CA LEU A 1091 -13.37 13.93 -37.99
C LEU A 1091 -13.06 14.37 -36.58
N ALA A 1092 -13.66 13.71 -35.57
CA ALA A 1092 -13.48 14.06 -34.17
C ALA A 1092 -13.46 12.82 -33.26
N LEU A 1093 -12.78 12.97 -32.14
CA LEU A 1093 -12.81 12.03 -31.02
C LEU A 1093 -13.80 12.55 -29.97
N PHE A 1094 -14.77 11.73 -29.60
CA PHE A 1094 -15.84 12.08 -28.65
C PHE A 1094 -15.64 11.41 -27.30
N PHE A 1095 -15.98 12.12 -26.23
CA PHE A 1095 -15.77 11.74 -24.83
C PHE A 1095 -17.02 11.99 -24.00
N HIS A 1096 -17.39 11.05 -23.15
CA HIS A 1096 -18.61 11.11 -22.33
C HIS A 1096 -18.44 10.27 -21.05
N ASP A 1097 -19.10 10.69 -19.97
CA ASP A 1097 -19.24 9.88 -18.75
C ASP A 1097 -20.49 8.99 -18.87
N PRO A 1098 -20.34 7.66 -19.06
CA PRO A 1098 -21.50 6.78 -19.14
C PRO A 1098 -22.30 6.70 -17.83
N HIS A 1099 -21.76 7.20 -16.70
CA HIS A 1099 -22.36 7.17 -15.37
C HIS A 1099 -23.07 8.48 -15.01
N GLY A 1100 -24.05 8.85 -15.83
CA GLY A 1100 -24.90 10.03 -15.61
C GLY A 1100 -24.32 11.34 -16.13
N GLY A 1101 -23.29 11.29 -16.99
CA GLY A 1101 -22.74 12.47 -17.64
C GLY A 1101 -23.81 13.23 -18.42
N ASP A 1102 -23.73 14.56 -18.35
CA ASP A 1102 -24.62 15.50 -19.02
C ASP A 1102 -23.90 16.30 -20.12
N VAL A 1103 -22.70 15.86 -20.50
CA VAL A 1103 -21.89 16.48 -21.56
C VAL A 1103 -21.26 15.43 -22.46
N ILE A 1104 -21.07 15.78 -23.74
CA ILE A 1104 -20.21 15.07 -24.68
C ILE A 1104 -19.15 16.05 -25.17
N ALA A 1105 -17.88 15.77 -24.89
CA ALA A 1105 -16.76 16.63 -25.29
C ALA A 1105 -16.09 16.10 -26.57
N GLY A 1106 -15.60 17.00 -27.43
CA GLY A 1106 -15.05 16.66 -28.73
C GLY A 1106 -13.66 17.25 -28.98
N LEU A 1107 -12.81 16.46 -29.64
CA LEU A 1107 -11.51 16.89 -30.17
C LEU A 1107 -11.46 16.64 -31.67
N TRP A 1108 -11.18 17.67 -32.46
CA TRP A 1108 -11.04 17.54 -33.91
C TRP A 1108 -9.76 16.77 -34.28
N ASP A 1109 -9.83 15.88 -35.27
CA ASP A 1109 -8.64 15.34 -35.93
C ASP A 1109 -8.00 16.48 -36.75
N PRO A 1110 -6.76 16.92 -36.44
CA PRO A 1110 -6.14 18.02 -37.15
C PRO A 1110 -5.97 17.75 -38.65
N LYS A 1111 -5.87 16.49 -39.07
CA LYS A 1111 -5.61 16.13 -40.47
C LYS A 1111 -6.71 16.64 -41.42
N PRO A 1112 -7.99 16.22 -41.29
CA PRO A 1112 -9.06 16.75 -42.14
C PRO A 1112 -9.46 18.17 -41.76
N THR A 1113 -9.33 18.58 -40.49
CA THR A 1113 -10.00 19.80 -40.00
C THR A 1113 -9.19 21.10 -40.12
N THR A 1114 -7.86 21.02 -40.32
CA THR A 1114 -6.99 22.21 -40.44
C THR A 1114 -6.48 22.46 -41.85
N GLN A 1115 -6.58 21.47 -42.75
CA GLN A 1115 -6.00 21.55 -44.08
C GLN A 1115 -6.93 22.23 -45.08
N VAL A 1116 -6.34 23.06 -45.95
CA VAL A 1116 -6.98 23.55 -47.17
C VAL A 1116 -6.59 22.59 -48.29
N THR A 1117 -7.57 21.92 -48.90
CA THR A 1117 -7.32 20.88 -49.91
C THR A 1117 -8.05 21.21 -51.22
N PRO A 1118 -7.55 20.75 -52.38
CA PRO A 1118 -8.32 20.83 -53.62
C PRO A 1118 -9.65 20.09 -53.48
N PHE A 1119 -10.73 20.65 -54.05
CA PHE A 1119 -12.02 19.98 -54.03
C PHE A 1119 -11.96 18.61 -54.72
N LYS A 1120 -12.47 17.58 -54.04
CA LYS A 1120 -12.63 16.23 -54.56
C LYS A 1120 -14.03 15.72 -54.24
N VAL A 1121 -14.58 14.88 -55.09
CA VAL A 1121 -15.81 14.15 -54.80
C VAL A 1121 -15.49 13.09 -53.72
N MET A 1122 -16.45 12.78 -52.84
CA MET A 1122 -16.30 11.78 -51.76
C MET A 1122 -15.29 12.16 -50.66
N LEU A 1123 -15.16 13.46 -50.32
CA LEU A 1123 -14.38 13.88 -49.16
C LEU A 1123 -14.96 13.35 -47.83
N GLY A 1124 -16.27 13.10 -47.78
CA GLY A 1124 -16.93 12.48 -46.62
C GLY A 1124 -17.11 13.42 -45.42
N TYR A 1125 -17.03 14.74 -45.61
CA TYR A 1125 -17.27 15.74 -44.57
C TYR A 1125 -17.69 17.11 -45.15
N SER A 1126 -18.30 17.94 -44.31
CA SER A 1126 -18.77 19.28 -44.68
C SER A 1126 -17.59 20.23 -44.97
N THR A 1127 -17.65 20.95 -46.10
CA THR A 1127 -16.58 21.85 -46.53
C THR A 1127 -17.10 23.21 -46.97
N LYS A 1128 -16.25 24.23 -46.86
CA LYS A 1128 -16.50 25.59 -47.36
C LYS A 1128 -15.41 26.01 -48.36
N PRO A 1129 -15.76 26.72 -49.44
CA PRO A 1129 -14.79 27.17 -50.43
C PRO A 1129 -13.83 28.22 -49.84
N THR A 1130 -12.55 28.14 -50.23
CA THR A 1130 -11.50 29.11 -49.83
C THR A 1130 -10.93 29.91 -51.00
N GLY A 1131 -11.33 29.59 -52.24
CA GLY A 1131 -10.82 30.19 -53.48
C GLY A 1131 -10.02 29.19 -54.32
N GLU A 1132 -9.79 29.49 -55.61
CA GLU A 1132 -8.92 28.70 -56.52
C GLU A 1132 -9.23 27.18 -56.61
N GLY A 1133 -10.49 26.78 -56.47
CA GLY A 1133 -10.88 25.36 -56.48
C GLY A 1133 -10.47 24.57 -55.23
N LYS A 1134 -10.13 25.27 -54.14
CA LYS A 1134 -9.79 24.69 -52.83
C LYS A 1134 -10.93 24.84 -51.83
N VAL A 1135 -11.00 23.90 -50.91
CA VAL A 1135 -11.98 23.84 -49.83
C VAL A 1135 -11.30 23.63 -48.48
N ALA A 1136 -11.95 24.11 -47.43
CA ALA A 1136 -11.56 23.88 -46.03
C ALA A 1136 -12.72 23.24 -45.28
N PHE A 1137 -12.41 22.56 -44.17
CA PHE A 1137 -13.43 21.98 -43.30
C PHE A 1137 -14.38 23.06 -42.74
N ASN A 1138 -15.69 22.80 -42.80
CA ASN A 1138 -16.70 23.73 -42.31
C ASN A 1138 -17.13 23.38 -40.88
N LYS A 1139 -16.33 23.83 -39.90
CA LYS A 1139 -16.57 23.57 -38.46
C LYS A 1139 -17.97 23.97 -38.01
N GLU A 1140 -18.46 25.15 -38.42
CA GLU A 1140 -19.77 25.67 -38.02
C GLU A 1140 -20.92 24.79 -38.55
N ALA A 1141 -20.86 24.40 -39.83
CA ALA A 1141 -21.89 23.53 -40.40
C ALA A 1141 -21.89 22.14 -39.76
N THR A 1142 -20.71 21.54 -39.54
CA THR A 1142 -20.64 20.23 -38.87
C THR A 1142 -21.16 20.29 -37.43
N LEU A 1143 -20.88 21.36 -36.68
CA LEU A 1143 -21.46 21.53 -35.35
C LEU A 1143 -22.99 21.73 -35.40
N GLY A 1144 -23.52 22.41 -36.43
CA GLY A 1144 -24.96 22.50 -36.67
C GLY A 1144 -25.60 21.16 -37.05
N GLU A 1145 -24.92 20.32 -37.84
CA GLU A 1145 -25.37 18.94 -38.15
C GLU A 1145 -25.40 18.07 -36.89
N ILE A 1146 -24.39 18.21 -36.02
CA ILE A 1146 -24.33 17.56 -34.71
C ILE A 1146 -25.53 18.01 -33.86
N GLU A 1147 -25.76 19.32 -33.71
CA GLU A 1147 -26.88 19.85 -32.94
C GLU A 1147 -28.24 19.35 -33.44
N LEU A 1148 -28.45 19.34 -34.77
CA LEU A 1148 -29.67 18.85 -35.39
C LEU A 1148 -29.89 17.35 -35.15
N MET A 1149 -28.84 16.53 -35.24
CA MET A 1149 -28.92 15.09 -34.97
C MET A 1149 -29.36 14.81 -33.52
N GLY A 1150 -28.96 15.67 -32.59
CA GLY A 1150 -29.30 15.57 -31.17
C GLY A 1150 -30.57 16.30 -30.75
N GLU A 1151 -31.45 16.69 -31.67
CA GLU A 1151 -32.67 17.45 -31.37
C GLU A 1151 -33.49 16.78 -30.25
N GLY A 1152 -33.90 17.58 -29.26
CA GLY A 1152 -34.63 17.11 -28.07
C GLY A 1152 -33.74 16.59 -26.93
N ILE A 1153 -32.47 16.28 -27.19
CA ILE A 1153 -31.48 15.88 -26.17
C ILE A 1153 -30.41 16.96 -25.98
N VAL A 1154 -29.99 17.66 -27.03
CA VAL A 1154 -28.95 18.70 -26.96
C VAL A 1154 -29.55 20.03 -26.51
N LEU A 1155 -28.93 20.68 -25.51
CA LEU A 1155 -29.27 22.03 -25.04
C LEU A 1155 -28.48 23.13 -25.75
N GLY A 1156 -27.27 22.79 -26.23
CA GLY A 1156 -26.38 23.71 -26.93
C GLY A 1156 -24.96 23.16 -27.01
N ILE A 1157 -24.13 23.80 -27.84
CA ILE A 1157 -22.74 23.41 -28.07
C ILE A 1157 -21.81 24.60 -27.80
N ASP A 1158 -20.92 24.45 -26.83
CA ASP A 1158 -19.86 25.42 -26.54
C ASP A 1158 -18.63 25.08 -27.39
N ALA A 1159 -18.26 25.93 -28.35
CA ALA A 1159 -17.05 25.74 -29.17
C ALA A 1159 -15.97 26.76 -28.82
N ARG A 1160 -14.71 26.33 -28.78
CA ARG A 1160 -13.57 27.24 -28.72
C ARG A 1160 -13.40 27.95 -30.06
N THR A 1161 -13.35 29.28 -30.01
CA THR A 1161 -13.10 30.16 -31.15
C THR A 1161 -11.63 30.24 -31.50
#